data_AF-H0BRV8-F1
#
_entry.id   AF-H0BRV8-F1
#
_cell.length_a   1.000
_cell.length_b   1.000
_cell.length_c   1.000
_cell.angle_alpha   90.00
_cell.angle_beta   90.00
_cell.angle_gamma   90.00
#
_symmetry.space_group_name_H-M   'P 1'
#
loop_
_entity.id
_entity.type
_entity.pdbx_description
1 polymer ?
#
loop_
_entity_poly.entity_id
_entity_poly.type
_entity_poly.pdbx_seq_one_letter_code
_entity_poly.pdbx_strand_id
1 'polypeptide(L)'
;MRTTCPPPLQRWSALVIRWAAACLVWLVVLAAGADARAAGNPLVLRDDMPTIEAWSAVSILPDPSRTLSVQDMLARSAAFVRPPGTDGTLGVQADPMWLRIPVSVSTTSDGIWVLDIDYPVLNRVEIYLTANGQVLRQATLGSLQPFSQRPLLSRSHSLGMQLRPGQSYDLLLRIETRGAMVLPITLNKPTAWHSRALNEQMLQGILTGLALCLLIYSLAQWVNLRDVLFIQYALLLMGSLLFSLHLFGLGTQYLWRDNPWMESHAAGLSALMATCGSFLFISQALAGHRPRSLLLRTMRGGAILCAVLGLAYALDLLSTRAITGVVSILGLVPALMGIPGAVRRARQGDPVGTSLLLAWLVYFVATATVIGVIRGWVPVNFWTLHSFQFGATLDMLLFMRVLGLRTKALRLEALDANRERDVMRSLAHTDPLTGLPNRRGLNISLASALARCGPDKLLAVYVMDLDGFKPVNDRHGHDVGDELLIAVTRRLQSHVRQSDVVARLGGDEFVVMTGQLSSAQQAQELGYKLLDAFRTPFSLGNLQVQVGLTIGYAIAPDDSNDALGLLKLADAAMYSGKQGGKFCLRRNTGDLALSSAWGPGSAPVPPGHFELVKRPGFRYTRGFAFTRGSFAMAHRKSPSRIAKGARIARLRALATQQAARNATGAALTWDAVAALEARLVGRIVLPTSPDYDTARRESNPAFQAYPEIIVYCACEHDVLECLAVARAFNVWVAVRCGGHSTAGYSVNSGMVIDLSDMKGVVLDRPRECVHVLPGTDFDHFNGAMNHTGWHVPTGACGSVCVGGFVQGGGYGYTSRAFGIQSDLVESFRVALANGSIVTASAQENPGLYWAMRGGTGGNFGVMLQVTYHMHRLEQVWAWSISWDAAHAAEALTTLQARYMRTGAPDALGYMMNLGFQGGQPVYMVQGMLCGTRDAGLKAIAELLAIPGAQLLVDRSGTYPDMNLWLEDHPYTLPDGLPEHVAETKACGYISTPLSKADWQRIIDYFKTSPNPWSLAYLEPYGGAINRYPEADSAFIHRHVDANLVADVFWTDDTERARMEAWLDGFMNLVRPFLNGHVYQNYPDARLEDFAHAYWGPAYPQLQHVKAQYDPGNFFHFQQSIRLPGP
;
A
#
# COMPACT_ATOMS: atom_id res chain seq x y z
N MET A 1 -10.37 -27.21 24.91
CA MET A 1 -9.63 -28.48 24.74
C MET A 1 -8.17 -28.17 24.49
N ARG A 2 -7.25 -28.82 25.22
CA ARG A 2 -5.81 -28.79 24.96
C ARG A 2 -5.49 -29.86 23.92
N THR A 3 -4.95 -29.49 22.77
CA THR A 3 -4.19 -30.39 21.89
C THR A 3 -2.99 -29.65 21.32
N THR A 4 -1.89 -30.39 21.32
CA THR A 4 -0.50 -30.03 21.15
C THR A 4 -0.12 -29.88 19.67
N CYS A 5 0.49 -28.76 19.31
CA CYS A 5 1.28 -28.62 18.10
C CYS A 5 2.58 -27.88 18.48
N PRO A 6 3.79 -28.37 18.12
CA PRO A 6 5.04 -27.73 18.52
C PRO A 6 5.23 -26.42 17.74
N PRO A 7 5.79 -25.35 18.35
CA PRO A 7 5.89 -24.07 17.66
C PRO A 7 7.05 -24.06 16.65
N PRO A 8 7.00 -23.23 15.60
CA PRO A 8 8.07 -23.06 14.60
C PRO A 8 9.35 -22.41 15.15
N LEU A 9 9.40 -22.12 16.45
CA LEU A 9 10.52 -21.46 17.13
C LEU A 9 11.80 -22.31 17.19
N GLN A 10 11.70 -23.65 17.15
CA GLN A 10 12.87 -24.54 17.26
C GLN A 10 13.79 -24.54 16.03
N ARG A 11 13.25 -24.31 14.82
CA ARG A 11 14.07 -24.26 13.60
C ARG A 11 14.92 -22.98 13.52
N TRP A 12 14.36 -21.85 13.98
CA TRP A 12 15.07 -20.57 13.97
C TRP A 12 16.13 -20.46 15.07
N SER A 13 15.86 -20.97 16.28
CA SER A 13 16.89 -21.05 17.32
C SER A 13 18.05 -21.95 16.92
N ALA A 14 17.77 -23.09 16.27
CA ALA A 14 18.81 -23.98 15.77
C ALA A 14 19.65 -23.34 14.65
N LEU A 15 19.04 -22.56 13.76
CA LEU A 15 19.75 -21.84 12.70
C LEU A 15 20.66 -20.75 13.29
N VAL A 16 20.14 -19.90 14.20
CA VAL A 16 20.93 -18.84 14.84
C VAL A 16 22.06 -19.41 15.70
N ILE A 17 21.84 -20.51 16.41
CA ILE A 17 22.88 -21.20 17.19
C ILE A 17 23.92 -21.83 16.25
N ARG A 18 23.53 -22.41 15.11
CA ARG A 18 24.45 -22.95 14.10
C ARG A 18 25.27 -21.85 13.43
N TRP A 19 24.69 -20.68 13.16
CA TRP A 19 25.41 -19.52 12.64
C TRP A 19 26.35 -18.91 13.68
N ALA A 20 25.89 -18.76 14.93
CA ALA A 20 26.75 -18.30 16.03
C ALA A 20 27.93 -19.26 16.26
N ALA A 21 27.70 -20.58 16.19
CA ALA A 21 28.74 -21.60 16.24
C ALA A 21 29.67 -21.53 15.02
N ALA A 22 29.15 -21.30 13.80
CA ALA A 22 29.96 -21.13 12.60
C ALA A 22 30.83 -19.86 12.64
N CYS A 23 30.32 -18.76 13.21
CA CYS A 23 31.08 -17.53 13.46
C CYS A 23 32.13 -17.72 14.55
N LEU A 24 31.83 -18.50 15.60
CA LEU A 24 32.81 -18.86 16.64
C LEU A 24 33.91 -19.77 16.07
N VAL A 25 33.56 -20.70 15.19
CA VAL A 25 34.50 -21.54 14.43
C VAL A 25 35.35 -20.69 13.49
N TRP A 26 34.78 -19.68 12.84
CA TRP A 26 35.54 -18.70 12.04
C TRP A 26 36.52 -17.88 12.89
N LEU A 27 36.14 -17.46 14.09
CA LEU A 27 37.03 -16.80 15.06
C LEU A 27 38.17 -17.72 15.55
N VAL A 28 37.89 -19.01 15.73
CA VAL A 28 38.90 -20.03 16.11
C VAL A 28 39.81 -20.39 14.94
N VAL A 29 39.30 -20.41 13.70
CA VAL A 29 40.07 -20.65 12.47
C VAL A 29 40.95 -19.44 12.11
N LEU A 30 40.48 -18.21 12.36
CA LEU A 30 41.31 -17.00 12.23
C LEU A 30 42.37 -16.88 13.34
N ALA A 31 42.16 -17.55 14.49
CA ALA A 31 43.14 -17.63 15.58
C ALA A 31 44.15 -18.77 15.42
N ALA A 32 43.94 -19.70 14.47
CA ALA A 32 44.78 -20.86 14.26
C ALA A 32 45.84 -20.60 13.18
N GLY A 33 47.04 -20.22 13.61
CA GLY A 33 48.28 -20.51 12.90
C GLY A 33 49.08 -19.30 12.43
N ALA A 34 50.17 -19.01 13.15
CA ALA A 34 51.46 -18.72 12.53
C ALA A 34 52.56 -19.15 13.51
N ASP A 35 53.36 -20.14 13.07
CA ASP A 35 54.53 -20.64 13.78
C ASP A 35 55.51 -19.51 14.11
N ALA A 36 56.08 -19.59 15.31
CA ALA A 36 57.22 -18.79 15.73
C ALA A 36 58.46 -19.17 14.89
N ARG A 37 58.63 -18.55 13.72
CA ARG A 37 59.90 -18.56 13.00
C ARG A 37 60.83 -17.45 13.50
N ALA A 38 62.12 -17.76 13.47
CA ALA A 38 63.21 -17.01 14.07
C ALA A 38 63.28 -15.55 13.58
N ALA A 39 63.38 -14.61 14.52
CA ALA A 39 63.71 -13.22 14.24
C ALA A 39 65.23 -13.07 14.15
N GLY A 40 65.73 -12.40 13.11
CA GLY A 40 67.16 -12.06 13.00
C GLY A 40 67.74 -12.02 11.59
N ASN A 41 67.03 -12.53 10.57
CA ASN A 41 67.53 -12.49 9.20
C ASN A 41 67.07 -11.23 8.47
N PRO A 42 67.95 -10.56 7.70
CA PRO A 42 67.57 -9.44 6.86
C PRO A 42 66.52 -9.87 5.84
N LEU A 43 65.52 -9.00 5.62
CA LEU A 43 64.50 -9.21 4.62
C LEU A 43 65.13 -9.12 3.22
N VAL A 44 65.15 -10.23 2.48
CA VAL A 44 65.78 -10.29 1.16
C VAL A 44 64.80 -9.82 0.09
N LEU A 45 65.07 -8.67 -0.53
CA LEU A 45 64.28 -8.13 -1.63
C LEU A 45 64.66 -8.79 -2.95
N ARG A 46 63.72 -9.49 -3.56
CA ARG A 46 63.89 -10.21 -4.83
C ARG A 46 62.77 -9.86 -5.79
N ASP A 47 63.09 -9.71 -7.07
CA ASP A 47 62.13 -9.23 -8.08
C ASP A 47 61.05 -10.28 -8.41
N ASP A 48 61.29 -11.55 -8.13
CA ASP A 48 60.32 -12.64 -8.26
C ASP A 48 59.26 -12.64 -7.14
N MET A 49 59.48 -11.87 -6.07
CA MET A 49 58.54 -11.66 -4.96
C MET A 49 58.00 -10.22 -5.03
N PRO A 50 56.92 -9.96 -5.80
CA PRO A 50 56.45 -8.60 -6.08
C PRO A 50 55.93 -7.85 -4.85
N THR A 51 55.62 -8.57 -3.77
CA THR A 51 55.18 -8.03 -2.48
C THR A 51 55.85 -8.83 -1.36
N ILE A 52 56.40 -8.14 -0.38
CA ILE A 52 57.04 -8.73 0.79
C ILE A 52 56.50 -8.04 2.06
N GLU A 53 55.94 -8.84 2.98
CA GLU A 53 55.48 -8.38 4.30
C GLU A 53 56.68 -8.18 5.24
N ALA A 54 56.83 -6.97 5.78
CA ALA A 54 58.04 -6.61 6.52
C ALA A 54 58.00 -7.00 8.00
N TRP A 55 56.82 -7.31 8.56
CA TRP A 55 56.63 -7.49 10.00
C TRP A 55 57.54 -8.55 10.63
N SER A 56 57.81 -9.63 9.90
CA SER A 56 58.69 -10.72 10.35
C SER A 56 60.13 -10.28 10.67
N ALA A 57 60.57 -9.15 10.09
CA ALA A 57 61.90 -8.57 10.30
C ALA A 57 61.87 -7.30 11.18
N VAL A 58 60.70 -6.87 11.67
CA VAL A 58 60.58 -5.67 12.50
C VAL A 58 61.13 -5.92 13.90
N SER A 59 61.92 -4.96 14.38
CA SER A 59 62.31 -4.82 15.79
C SER A 59 61.98 -3.40 16.26
N ILE A 60 61.66 -3.22 17.54
CA ILE A 60 61.12 -1.98 18.12
C ILE A 60 61.95 -1.44 19.28
N LEU A 61 61.90 -0.13 19.48
CA LEU A 61 62.46 0.57 20.63
C LEU A 61 61.58 1.79 20.99
N PRO A 62 61.04 1.91 22.22
CA PRO A 62 60.27 3.08 22.63
C PRO A 62 61.15 4.32 22.86
N ASP A 63 60.63 5.51 22.54
CA ASP A 63 61.27 6.82 22.78
C ASP A 63 60.44 7.65 23.79
N PRO A 64 60.46 7.30 25.10
CA PRO A 64 59.69 8.02 26.12
C PRO A 64 60.16 9.46 26.31
N SER A 65 61.44 9.74 26.02
CA SER A 65 62.03 11.08 26.07
C SER A 65 61.58 12.00 24.94
N ARG A 66 61.09 11.45 23.82
CA ARG A 66 60.75 12.14 22.56
C ARG A 66 61.90 12.91 21.89
N THR A 67 63.13 12.79 22.41
CA THR A 67 64.32 13.54 21.97
C THR A 67 65.33 12.66 21.23
N LEU A 68 65.09 11.35 21.10
CA LEU A 68 66.06 10.45 20.46
C LEU A 68 66.18 10.74 18.96
N SER A 69 67.41 10.95 18.50
CA SER A 69 67.75 11.19 17.10
C SER A 69 68.02 9.90 16.33
N VAL A 70 68.02 9.96 14.99
CA VAL A 70 68.41 8.83 14.15
C VAL A 70 69.86 8.38 14.41
N GLN A 71 70.76 9.31 14.75
CA GLN A 71 72.13 8.98 15.12
C GLN A 71 72.19 8.16 16.43
N ASP A 72 71.35 8.49 17.41
CA ASP A 72 71.24 7.72 18.66
C ASP A 72 70.74 6.30 18.41
N MET A 73 69.82 6.13 17.45
CA MET A 73 69.27 4.82 17.08
C MET A 73 70.27 3.95 16.33
N LEU A 74 71.08 4.55 15.45
CA LEU A 74 72.18 3.85 14.77
C LEU A 74 73.25 3.38 15.76
N ALA A 75 73.56 4.19 16.79
CA ALA A 75 74.49 3.82 17.87
C ALA A 75 73.91 2.76 18.82
N ARG A 76 72.58 2.64 18.92
CA ARG A 76 71.86 1.70 19.79
C ARG A 76 71.17 0.57 19.03
N SER A 77 71.70 0.17 17.86
CA SER A 77 71.09 -0.84 16.99
C SER A 77 70.84 -2.21 17.67
N ALA A 78 71.62 -2.54 18.71
CA ALA A 78 71.46 -3.75 19.51
C ALA A 78 70.35 -3.67 20.58
N ALA A 79 69.80 -2.48 20.87
CA ALA A 79 68.76 -2.27 21.88
C ALA A 79 67.34 -2.56 21.35
N PHE A 80 67.18 -2.74 20.04
CA PHE A 80 65.89 -3.04 19.42
C PHE A 80 65.46 -4.48 19.76
N VAL A 81 64.22 -4.64 20.21
CA VAL A 81 63.64 -5.93 20.62
C VAL A 81 62.50 -6.34 19.70
N ARG A 82 62.16 -7.63 19.66
CA ARG A 82 61.01 -8.11 18.86
C ARG A 82 59.71 -7.50 19.38
N PRO A 83 58.77 -7.10 18.50
CA PRO A 83 57.43 -6.69 18.90
C PRO A 83 56.70 -7.78 19.71
N PRO A 84 55.99 -7.43 20.80
CA PRO A 84 55.11 -8.36 21.50
C PRO A 84 53.79 -8.57 20.73
N GLY A 85 53.22 -9.77 20.78
CA GLY A 85 51.89 -10.08 20.22
C GLY A 85 51.90 -10.68 18.81
N THR A 86 50.71 -10.74 18.18
CA THR A 86 50.53 -11.22 16.79
C THR A 86 50.99 -10.20 15.74
N ASP A 87 51.13 -10.65 14.50
CA ASP A 87 51.72 -9.83 13.44
C ASP A 87 50.91 -8.57 13.08
N GLY A 88 51.62 -7.45 12.91
CA GLY A 88 51.14 -6.21 12.27
C GLY A 88 50.60 -5.10 13.18
N THR A 89 50.73 -5.17 14.51
CA THR A 89 50.21 -4.12 15.41
C THR A 89 51.02 -3.97 16.70
N LEU A 90 51.13 -2.74 17.20
CA LEU A 90 51.66 -2.43 18.54
C LEU A 90 50.55 -1.97 19.50
N GLY A 91 49.30 -1.94 19.05
CA GLY A 91 48.18 -1.39 19.82
C GLY A 91 48.33 0.09 20.13
N VAL A 92 47.74 0.55 21.24
CA VAL A 92 47.78 1.96 21.63
C VAL A 92 49.02 2.24 22.46
N GLN A 93 49.98 2.98 21.90
CA GLN A 93 51.22 3.37 22.56
C GLN A 93 51.17 4.84 23.00
N ALA A 94 51.72 5.14 24.18
CA ALA A 94 51.76 6.51 24.71
C ALA A 94 52.96 7.31 24.19
N ASP A 95 54.05 6.61 23.88
CA ASP A 95 55.33 7.15 23.48
C ASP A 95 55.58 6.91 21.98
N PRO A 96 56.36 7.78 21.30
CA PRO A 96 56.84 7.49 19.96
C PRO A 96 57.59 6.17 19.91
N MET A 97 57.37 5.39 18.84
CA MET A 97 57.99 4.09 18.65
C MET A 97 58.97 4.13 17.49
N TRP A 98 60.20 3.68 17.73
CA TRP A 98 61.16 3.39 16.68
C TRP A 98 61.02 1.95 16.22
N LEU A 99 60.99 1.74 14.91
CA LEU A 99 61.03 0.44 14.26
C LEU A 99 62.31 0.34 13.44
N ARG A 100 62.96 -0.82 13.48
CA ARG A 100 64.10 -1.16 12.63
C ARG A 100 63.77 -2.39 11.80
N ILE A 101 63.94 -2.26 10.48
CA ILE A 101 63.74 -3.32 9.50
C ILE A 101 65.05 -3.49 8.72
N PRO A 102 65.82 -4.58 8.96
CA PRO A 102 67.01 -4.88 8.18
C PRO A 102 66.60 -5.45 6.82
N VAL A 103 67.14 -4.90 5.75
CA VAL A 103 66.77 -5.21 4.36
C VAL A 103 68.03 -5.49 3.54
N SER A 104 68.05 -6.58 2.77
CA SER A 104 69.12 -6.87 1.81
C SER A 104 68.56 -6.97 0.39
N VAL A 105 69.21 -6.34 -0.58
CA VAL A 105 68.74 -6.33 -1.97
C VAL A 105 69.44 -7.45 -2.74
N SER A 106 68.68 -8.32 -3.41
CA SER A 106 69.26 -9.35 -4.29
C SER A 106 70.19 -8.73 -5.33
N THR A 107 71.27 -9.41 -5.68
CA THR A 107 72.20 -8.99 -6.74
C THR A 107 71.53 -8.94 -8.12
N THR A 108 70.41 -9.64 -8.29
CA THR A 108 69.61 -9.70 -9.52
C THR A 108 68.45 -8.72 -9.55
N SER A 109 68.29 -7.88 -8.51
CA SER A 109 67.16 -6.93 -8.43
C SER A 109 67.38 -5.69 -9.28
N ASP A 110 66.32 -5.10 -9.82
CA ASP A 110 66.32 -3.76 -10.43
C ASP A 110 66.47 -2.61 -9.41
N GLY A 111 66.37 -2.92 -8.11
CA GLY A 111 66.53 -1.98 -7.02
C GLY A 111 65.34 -1.04 -6.75
N ILE A 112 64.25 -1.13 -7.52
CA ILE A 112 63.09 -0.24 -7.40
C ILE A 112 62.03 -0.89 -6.51
N TRP A 113 61.71 -0.22 -5.40
CA TRP A 113 60.76 -0.72 -4.40
C TRP A 113 59.92 0.41 -3.83
N VAL A 114 58.68 0.13 -3.44
CA VAL A 114 57.77 1.04 -2.75
C VAL A 114 57.51 0.49 -1.36
N LEU A 115 57.91 1.23 -0.34
CA LEU A 115 57.49 0.99 1.04
C LEU A 115 56.09 1.54 1.20
N ASP A 116 55.18 0.75 1.76
CA ASP A 116 53.79 1.13 2.00
C ASP A 116 53.35 0.71 3.40
N ILE A 117 52.70 1.65 4.11
CA ILE A 117 52.01 1.38 5.38
C ILE A 117 50.54 1.71 5.16
N ASP A 118 49.74 0.67 4.98
CA ASP A 118 48.32 0.80 4.65
C ASP A 118 47.44 1.00 5.90
N TYR A 119 47.72 2.09 6.62
CA TYR A 119 46.91 2.55 7.75
C TYR A 119 46.94 4.08 7.79
N PRO A 120 46.07 4.76 7.02
CA PRO A 120 46.18 6.21 6.74
C PRO A 120 46.08 7.15 7.93
N VAL A 121 45.58 6.67 9.07
CA VAL A 121 45.34 7.46 10.29
C VAL A 121 46.56 7.59 11.20
N LEU A 122 47.74 7.08 10.80
CA LEU A 122 48.99 7.32 11.55
C LEU A 122 49.37 8.79 11.44
N ASN A 123 49.44 9.51 12.57
CA ASN A 123 49.56 10.97 12.53
C ASN A 123 50.90 11.46 11.97
N ARG A 124 52.02 10.85 12.39
CA ARG A 124 53.37 11.18 11.91
C ARG A 124 54.21 9.91 11.79
N VAL A 125 54.84 9.73 10.64
CA VAL A 125 55.73 8.60 10.32
C VAL A 125 56.99 9.15 9.67
N GLU A 126 58.11 9.12 10.39
CA GLU A 126 59.41 9.52 9.85
C GLU A 126 60.17 8.27 9.40
N ILE A 127 60.74 8.31 8.21
CA ILE A 127 61.39 7.16 7.58
C ILE A 127 62.82 7.54 7.24
N TYR A 128 63.77 6.77 7.72
CA TYR A 128 65.20 6.94 7.49
C TYR A 128 65.75 5.68 6.82
N LEU A 129 66.26 5.84 5.60
CA LEU A 129 66.99 4.79 4.90
C LEU A 129 68.47 4.94 5.21
N THR A 130 69.08 3.92 5.81
CA THR A 130 70.47 3.98 6.25
C THR A 130 71.30 2.83 5.65
N ALA A 131 72.58 3.09 5.39
CA ALA A 131 73.54 2.07 5.01
C ALA A 131 74.91 2.41 5.60
N ASN A 132 75.66 1.40 6.05
CA ASN A 132 76.98 1.58 6.67
C ASN A 132 76.99 2.62 7.82
N GLY A 133 75.89 2.71 8.60
CA GLY A 133 75.77 3.65 9.71
C GLY A 133 75.52 5.12 9.31
N GLN A 134 75.24 5.42 8.03
CA GLN A 134 74.90 6.75 7.55
C GLN A 134 73.47 6.82 7.02
N VAL A 135 72.81 7.96 7.23
CA VAL A 135 71.47 8.24 6.69
C VAL A 135 71.59 8.67 5.23
N LEU A 136 71.04 7.87 4.32
CA LEU A 136 71.05 8.14 2.88
C LEU A 136 69.83 8.94 2.42
N ARG A 137 68.68 8.72 3.06
CA ARG A 137 67.44 9.41 2.71
C ARG A 137 66.54 9.51 3.93
N GLN A 138 65.83 10.63 4.03
CA GLN A 138 64.80 10.87 5.03
C GLN A 138 63.49 11.28 4.34
N ALA A 139 62.36 10.81 4.83
CA ALA A 139 61.04 11.25 4.43
C ALA A 139 60.11 11.35 5.65
N THR A 140 59.18 12.30 5.62
CA THR A 140 58.13 12.43 6.63
C THR A 140 56.77 12.20 5.97
N LEU A 141 56.05 11.21 6.48
CA LEU A 141 54.70 10.83 6.11
C LEU A 141 53.77 11.03 7.32
N GLY A 142 52.49 10.74 7.12
CA GLY A 142 51.48 10.74 8.18
C GLY A 142 50.24 11.54 7.79
N SER A 143 49.19 11.35 8.59
CA SER A 143 47.88 11.97 8.41
C SER A 143 47.92 13.48 8.67
N LEU A 144 48.80 13.96 9.55
CA LEU A 144 49.00 15.39 9.83
C LEU A 144 49.96 16.09 8.86
N GLN A 145 50.59 15.34 7.96
CA GLN A 145 51.34 15.94 6.85
C GLN A 145 50.33 16.40 5.78
N PRO A 146 50.32 17.70 5.38
CA PRO A 146 49.73 18.13 4.11
C PRO A 146 49.83 17.08 2.99
N PHE A 147 48.69 16.65 2.49
CA PHE A 147 48.59 15.60 1.47
C PHE A 147 49.40 15.95 0.23
N SER A 148 49.42 17.23 -0.15
CA SER A 148 50.17 17.77 -1.29
C SER A 148 51.70 17.68 -1.16
N GLN A 149 52.24 17.52 0.05
CA GLN A 149 53.68 17.41 0.30
C GLN A 149 54.15 15.96 0.50
N ARG A 150 53.24 14.98 0.37
CA ARG A 150 53.61 13.56 0.47
C ARG A 150 54.45 13.13 -0.76
N PRO A 151 55.53 12.35 -0.56
CA PRO A 151 56.37 11.83 -1.64
C PRO A 151 55.61 11.06 -2.73
N LEU A 152 54.57 10.31 -2.35
CA LEU A 152 53.61 9.69 -3.26
C LEU A 152 52.21 10.13 -2.84
N LEU A 153 51.41 10.61 -3.80
CA LEU A 153 50.05 11.10 -3.58
C LEU A 153 49.05 9.93 -3.52
N SER A 154 49.14 9.13 -2.46
CA SER A 154 48.29 7.97 -2.19
C SER A 154 47.53 8.12 -0.87
N ARG A 155 46.45 7.34 -0.71
CA ARG A 155 45.70 7.25 0.56
C ARG A 155 46.57 6.76 1.71
N SER A 156 47.39 5.74 1.44
CA SER A 156 48.31 5.09 2.39
C SER A 156 49.63 5.86 2.51
N HIS A 157 50.44 5.51 3.50
CA HIS A 157 51.74 6.12 3.69
C HIS A 157 52.79 5.40 2.85
N SER A 158 53.01 5.88 1.61
CA SER A 158 53.89 5.23 0.65
C SER A 158 55.14 6.07 0.33
N LEU A 159 56.29 5.39 0.15
CA LEU A 159 57.56 5.98 -0.24
C LEU A 159 58.26 5.12 -1.31
N GLY A 160 58.47 5.70 -2.49
CA GLY A 160 59.30 5.08 -3.53
C GLY A 160 60.79 5.14 -3.16
N MET A 161 61.48 4.02 -3.26
CA MET A 161 62.89 3.83 -2.92
C MET A 161 63.66 3.26 -4.11
N GLN A 162 64.89 3.75 -4.29
CA GLN A 162 65.85 3.22 -5.25
C GLN A 162 67.05 2.71 -4.47
N LEU A 163 67.17 1.38 -4.40
CA LEU A 163 68.17 0.66 -3.63
C LEU A 163 69.20 0.02 -4.58
N ARG A 164 70.45 -0.11 -4.15
CA ARG A 164 71.51 -0.70 -4.98
C ARG A 164 71.48 -2.23 -4.85
N PRO A 165 71.55 -2.99 -5.96
CA PRO A 165 71.60 -4.45 -5.92
C PRO A 165 72.81 -4.97 -5.14
N GLY A 166 72.63 -6.03 -4.35
CA GLY A 166 73.68 -6.62 -3.51
C GLY A 166 74.03 -5.84 -2.24
N GLN A 167 73.43 -4.67 -2.00
CA GLN A 167 73.65 -3.86 -0.81
C GLN A 167 72.63 -4.17 0.30
N SER A 168 73.06 -4.05 1.56
CA SER A 168 72.17 -4.12 2.73
C SER A 168 71.90 -2.73 3.30
N TYR A 169 70.67 -2.53 3.77
CA TYR A 169 70.14 -1.29 4.32
C TYR A 169 69.43 -1.56 5.66
N ASP A 170 69.46 -0.57 6.53
CA ASP A 170 68.62 -0.52 7.72
C ASP A 170 67.55 0.56 7.52
N LEU A 171 66.29 0.16 7.49
CA LEU A 171 65.14 1.06 7.41
C LEU A 171 64.66 1.35 8.83
N LEU A 172 64.87 2.58 9.29
CA LEU A 172 64.42 3.05 10.60
C LEU A 172 63.15 3.88 10.43
N LEU A 173 62.08 3.55 11.15
CA LEU A 173 60.83 4.31 11.15
C LEU A 173 60.58 4.84 12.56
N ARG A 174 60.22 6.11 12.68
CA ARG A 174 59.73 6.70 13.94
C ARG A 174 58.26 7.03 13.78
N ILE A 175 57.42 6.39 14.58
CA ILE A 175 55.96 6.49 14.48
C ILE A 175 55.41 7.17 15.72
N GLU A 176 54.69 8.26 15.51
CA GLU A 176 53.94 8.98 16.55
C GLU A 176 52.47 9.08 16.10
N THR A 177 51.57 8.52 16.91
CA THR A 177 50.14 8.58 16.65
C THR A 177 49.35 8.63 17.94
N ARG A 178 48.18 9.27 17.91
CA ARG A 178 47.26 9.36 19.05
C ARG A 178 46.35 8.13 19.18
N GLY A 179 46.23 7.35 18.10
CA GLY A 179 45.38 6.16 18.01
C GLY A 179 46.14 4.84 18.16
N ALA A 180 45.56 3.76 17.64
CA ALA A 180 46.25 2.47 17.56
C ALA A 180 47.37 2.52 16.50
N MET A 181 48.51 1.90 16.81
CA MET A 181 49.61 1.67 15.87
C MET A 181 49.40 0.33 15.15
N VAL A 182 48.50 0.33 14.18
CA VAL A 182 48.30 -0.78 13.24
C VAL A 182 49.23 -0.55 12.04
N LEU A 183 50.08 -1.52 11.75
CA LEU A 183 51.28 -1.36 10.92
C LEU A 183 51.42 -2.52 9.89
N PRO A 184 50.52 -2.59 8.89
CA PRO A 184 50.69 -3.50 7.75
C PRO A 184 51.78 -2.95 6.83
N ILE A 185 53.04 -3.18 7.19
CA ILE A 185 54.21 -2.66 6.47
C ILE A 185 54.58 -3.63 5.35
N THR A 186 54.55 -3.14 4.11
CA THR A 186 54.91 -3.93 2.93
C THR A 186 55.96 -3.24 2.07
N LEU A 187 56.81 -4.05 1.44
CA LEU A 187 57.73 -3.63 0.39
C LEU A 187 57.26 -4.24 -0.92
N ASN A 188 56.95 -3.40 -1.89
CA ASN A 188 56.28 -3.80 -3.12
C ASN A 188 57.04 -3.33 -4.35
N LYS A 189 56.94 -4.09 -5.44
CA LYS A 189 57.24 -3.56 -6.77
C LYS A 189 56.22 -2.49 -7.16
N PRO A 190 56.61 -1.45 -7.93
CA PRO A 190 55.69 -0.37 -8.29
C PRO A 190 54.38 -0.84 -8.94
N THR A 191 54.45 -1.85 -9.83
CA THR A 191 53.28 -2.45 -10.49
C THR A 191 52.34 -3.16 -9.51
N ALA A 192 52.90 -3.93 -8.58
CA ALA A 192 52.13 -4.63 -7.54
C ALA A 192 51.49 -3.66 -6.55
N TRP A 193 52.23 -2.62 -6.12
CA TRP A 193 51.70 -1.55 -5.30
C TRP A 193 50.54 -0.83 -5.99
N HIS A 194 50.71 -0.44 -7.25
CA HIS A 194 49.67 0.25 -8.01
C HIS A 194 48.40 -0.60 -8.15
N SER A 195 48.55 -1.89 -8.46
CA SER A 195 47.41 -2.82 -8.56
C SER A 195 46.68 -2.99 -7.23
N ARG A 196 47.40 -3.16 -6.11
CA ARG A 196 46.79 -3.26 -4.77
C ARG A 196 46.11 -1.95 -4.37
N ALA A 197 46.73 -0.80 -4.64
CA ALA A 197 46.16 0.51 -4.36
C ALA A 197 44.86 0.74 -5.15
N LEU A 198 44.81 0.36 -6.43
CA LEU A 198 43.60 0.44 -7.25
C LEU A 198 42.49 -0.48 -6.74
N ASN A 199 42.80 -1.73 -6.41
CA ASN A 199 41.80 -2.67 -5.89
C ASN A 199 41.20 -2.19 -4.57
N GLU A 200 42.06 -1.70 -3.67
CA GLU A 200 41.60 -1.16 -2.40
C GLU A 200 40.78 0.10 -2.59
N GLN A 201 41.20 0.99 -3.49
CA GLN A 201 40.43 2.18 -3.83
C GLN A 201 39.07 1.84 -4.47
N MET A 202 38.99 0.80 -5.29
CA MET A 202 37.73 0.31 -5.87
C MET A 202 36.79 -0.23 -4.79
N LEU A 203 37.31 -1.01 -3.83
CA LEU A 203 36.54 -1.48 -2.67
C LEU A 203 35.97 -0.31 -1.87
N GLN A 204 36.83 0.67 -1.54
CA GLN A 204 36.41 1.86 -0.81
C GLN A 204 35.37 2.68 -1.60
N GLY A 205 35.50 2.76 -2.92
CA GLY A 205 34.53 3.40 -3.81
C GLY A 205 33.16 2.72 -3.78
N ILE A 206 33.11 1.39 -3.88
CA ILE A 206 31.86 0.61 -3.82
C ILE A 206 31.16 0.79 -2.47
N LEU A 207 31.89 0.63 -1.36
CA LEU A 207 31.31 0.72 -0.02
C LEU A 207 30.83 2.14 0.32
N THR A 208 31.61 3.15 -0.07
CA THR A 208 31.23 4.57 0.07
C THR A 208 30.00 4.90 -0.79
N GLY A 209 29.96 4.41 -2.04
CA GLY A 209 28.83 4.61 -2.95
C GLY A 209 27.53 4.00 -2.42
N LEU A 210 27.59 2.78 -1.90
CA LEU A 210 26.44 2.12 -1.28
C LEU A 210 25.90 2.93 -0.08
N ALA A 211 26.78 3.37 0.82
CA ALA A 211 26.40 4.18 1.97
C ALA A 211 25.78 5.53 1.54
N LEU A 212 26.30 6.17 0.49
CA LEU A 212 25.73 7.40 -0.08
C LEU A 212 24.34 7.17 -0.68
N CYS A 213 24.14 6.09 -1.45
CA CYS A 213 22.84 5.73 -1.99
C CYS A 213 21.79 5.48 -0.89
N LEU A 214 22.17 4.76 0.17
CA LEU A 214 21.29 4.54 1.32
C LEU A 214 20.95 5.85 2.05
N LEU A 215 21.90 6.76 2.15
CA LEU A 215 21.69 8.08 2.76
C LEU A 215 20.70 8.91 1.94
N ILE A 216 20.88 8.99 0.61
CA ILE A 216 19.96 9.70 -0.31
C ILE A 216 18.57 9.07 -0.23
N TYR A 217 18.48 7.74 -0.29
CA TYR A 217 17.21 7.03 -0.14
C TYR A 217 16.50 7.41 1.16
N SER A 218 17.22 7.39 2.29
CA SER A 218 16.64 7.70 3.59
C SER A 218 16.13 9.14 3.67
N LEU A 219 16.87 10.10 3.10
CA LEU A 219 16.44 11.50 3.04
C LEU A 219 15.22 11.68 2.12
N ALA A 220 15.19 11.04 0.95
CA ALA A 220 14.05 11.10 0.04
C ALA A 220 12.78 10.53 0.67
N GLN A 221 12.89 9.39 1.36
CA GLN A 221 11.75 8.80 2.07
C GLN A 221 11.29 9.67 3.24
N TRP A 222 12.18 10.35 3.94
CA TRP A 222 11.77 11.32 4.97
C TRP A 222 10.96 12.48 4.37
N VAL A 223 11.35 13.01 3.20
CA VAL A 223 10.61 14.07 2.51
C VAL A 223 9.21 13.62 2.11
N ASN A 224 9.09 12.39 1.60
CA ASN A 224 7.83 11.82 1.11
C ASN A 224 6.90 11.37 2.23
N LEU A 225 7.41 10.60 3.19
CA LEU A 225 6.61 9.94 4.24
C LEU A 225 6.49 10.78 5.52
N ARG A 226 7.38 11.77 5.72
CA ARG A 226 7.48 12.58 6.94
C ARG A 226 7.67 11.77 8.24
N ASP A 227 8.10 10.51 8.14
CA ASP A 227 8.43 9.69 9.30
C ASP A 227 9.86 9.99 9.78
N VAL A 228 9.97 10.37 11.06
CA VAL A 228 11.21 10.75 11.72
C VAL A 228 12.23 9.60 11.78
N LEU A 229 11.79 8.34 11.67
CA LEU A 229 12.69 7.19 11.64
C LEU A 229 13.75 7.30 10.53
N PHE A 230 13.36 7.82 9.36
CA PHE A 230 14.24 7.94 8.20
C PHE A 230 15.31 9.02 8.37
N ILE A 231 15.00 10.16 9.01
CA ILE A 231 16.02 11.18 9.27
C ILE A 231 16.99 10.74 10.37
N GLN A 232 16.52 9.95 11.35
CA GLN A 232 17.37 9.35 12.39
C GLN A 232 18.33 8.31 11.78
N TYR A 233 17.84 7.49 10.85
CA TYR A 233 18.66 6.55 10.11
C TYR A 233 19.68 7.26 9.20
N ALA A 234 19.28 8.36 8.54
CA ALA A 234 20.20 9.19 7.76
C ALA A 234 21.34 9.77 8.61
N LEU A 235 21.05 10.18 9.85
CA LEU A 235 22.08 10.68 10.78
C LEU A 235 23.10 9.58 11.16
N LEU A 236 22.63 8.35 11.40
CA LEU A 236 23.48 7.20 11.64
C LEU A 236 24.39 6.91 10.43
N LEU A 237 23.80 6.87 9.22
CA LEU A 237 24.52 6.63 7.97
C LEU A 237 25.58 7.68 7.71
N MET A 238 25.25 8.97 7.89
CA MET A 238 26.18 10.07 7.71
C MET A 238 27.40 9.93 8.63
N GLY A 239 27.17 9.66 9.92
CA GLY A 239 28.27 9.43 10.86
C GLY A 239 29.16 8.26 10.47
N SER A 240 28.57 7.12 10.10
CA SER A 240 29.35 5.94 9.70
C SER A 240 30.11 6.16 8.39
N LEU A 241 29.52 6.87 7.43
CA LEU A 241 30.14 7.23 6.15
C LEU A 241 31.36 8.12 6.37
N LEU A 242 31.22 9.20 7.15
CA LEU A 242 32.32 10.11 7.47
C LEU A 242 33.44 9.41 8.24
N PHE A 243 33.09 8.50 9.15
CA PHE A 243 34.08 7.70 9.89
C PHE A 243 34.88 6.80 8.94
N SER A 244 34.20 6.10 8.02
CA SER A 244 34.86 5.25 7.01
C SER A 244 35.77 6.06 6.09
N LEU A 245 35.32 7.23 5.62
CA LEU A 245 36.11 8.12 4.77
C LEU A 245 37.39 8.58 5.46
N HIS A 246 37.34 8.85 6.77
CA HIS A 246 38.51 9.20 7.56
C HIS A 246 39.43 7.99 7.76
N LEU A 247 38.90 6.85 8.23
CA LEU A 247 39.69 5.67 8.60
C LEU A 247 40.52 5.13 7.43
N PHE A 248 39.98 5.18 6.20
CA PHE A 248 40.63 4.67 5.00
C PHE A 248 41.34 5.75 4.15
N GLY A 249 41.47 6.98 4.68
CA GLY A 249 42.26 8.05 4.07
C GLY A 249 41.63 8.77 2.86
N LEU A 250 40.41 8.40 2.47
CA LEU A 250 39.69 9.06 1.38
C LEU A 250 39.31 10.50 1.71
N GLY A 251 39.03 10.79 2.97
CA GLY A 251 38.69 12.13 3.44
C GLY A 251 39.84 13.12 3.21
N THR A 252 41.05 12.78 3.64
CA THR A 252 42.26 13.58 3.42
C THR A 252 42.63 13.66 1.94
N GLN A 253 42.39 12.59 1.17
CA GLN A 253 42.69 12.55 -0.26
C GLN A 253 41.73 13.44 -1.09
N TYR A 254 40.42 13.45 -0.76
CA TYR A 254 39.39 14.03 -1.64
C TYR A 254 38.50 15.12 -1.00
N LEU A 255 38.19 15.07 0.29
CA LEU A 255 37.14 15.91 0.90
C LEU A 255 37.67 17.07 1.73
N TRP A 256 38.63 16.82 2.61
CA TRP A 256 39.21 17.81 3.53
C TRP A 256 40.73 17.87 3.40
N ARG A 257 41.20 17.81 2.15
CA ARG A 257 42.61 17.91 1.79
C ARG A 257 43.26 19.12 2.48
N ASP A 258 44.41 18.89 3.09
CA ASP A 258 45.21 19.91 3.77
C ASP A 258 44.47 20.68 4.87
N ASN A 259 43.46 20.06 5.53
CA ASN A 259 42.75 20.61 6.68
C ASN A 259 43.09 19.83 7.98
N PRO A 260 44.05 20.31 8.80
CA PRO A 260 44.49 19.63 10.01
C PRO A 260 43.41 19.53 11.10
N TRP A 261 42.49 20.51 11.14
CA TRP A 261 41.38 20.49 12.10
C TRP A 261 40.43 19.34 11.79
N MET A 262 40.01 19.22 10.53
CA MET A 262 39.13 18.12 10.12
C MET A 262 39.81 16.77 10.30
N GLU A 263 41.10 16.67 9.97
CA GLU A 263 41.88 15.44 10.15
C GLU A 263 41.95 14.99 11.62
N SER A 264 42.09 15.92 12.56
CA SER A 264 42.15 15.61 13.99
C SER A 264 40.77 15.36 14.63
N HIS A 265 39.69 15.91 14.06
CA HIS A 265 38.35 15.86 14.66
C HIS A 265 37.39 14.87 13.99
N ALA A 266 37.58 14.54 12.71
CA ALA A 266 36.63 13.77 11.91
C ALA A 266 36.27 12.42 12.54
N ALA A 267 37.24 11.63 13.02
CA ALA A 267 36.99 10.34 13.67
C ALA A 267 36.03 10.44 14.86
N GLY A 268 36.30 11.37 15.79
CA GLY A 268 35.50 11.53 17.00
C GLY A 268 34.09 12.06 16.71
N LEU A 269 34.00 13.10 15.87
CA LEU A 269 32.71 13.71 15.52
C LEU A 269 31.81 12.75 14.74
N SER A 270 32.37 12.03 13.76
CA SER A 270 31.65 11.06 12.95
C SER A 270 31.13 9.88 13.80
N ALA A 271 31.95 9.36 14.71
CA ALA A 271 31.54 8.28 15.61
C ALA A 271 30.47 8.72 16.61
N LEU A 272 30.55 9.94 17.16
CA LEU A 272 29.50 10.49 18.01
C LEU A 272 28.20 10.74 17.25
N MET A 273 28.28 11.21 15.99
CA MET A 273 27.14 11.39 15.10
C MET A 273 26.45 10.05 14.81
N ALA A 274 27.22 9.02 14.46
CA ALA A 274 26.71 7.66 14.24
C ALA A 274 26.03 7.12 15.50
N THR A 275 26.68 7.27 16.66
CA THR A 275 26.14 6.83 17.95
C THR A 275 24.85 7.58 18.32
N CYS A 276 24.79 8.89 18.06
CA CYS A 276 23.59 9.71 18.22
C CYS A 276 22.43 9.19 17.35
N GLY A 277 22.69 8.96 16.06
CA GLY A 277 21.73 8.36 15.14
C GLY A 277 21.23 7.00 15.62
N SER A 278 22.14 6.15 16.11
CA SER A 278 21.84 4.82 16.67
C SER A 278 20.90 4.88 17.88
N PHE A 279 21.18 5.76 18.85
CA PHE A 279 20.30 6.01 20.00
C PHE A 279 18.89 6.37 19.57
N LEU A 280 18.76 7.32 18.64
CA LEU A 280 17.46 7.80 18.17
C LEU A 280 16.72 6.72 17.39
N PHE A 281 17.40 6.11 16.41
CA PHE A 281 16.84 5.09 15.52
C PHE A 281 16.35 3.86 16.29
N ILE A 282 17.19 3.25 17.13
CA ILE A 282 16.85 2.04 17.90
C ILE A 282 15.69 2.33 18.85
N SER A 283 15.71 3.49 19.50
CA SER A 283 14.64 3.87 20.43
C SER A 283 13.29 3.95 19.73
N GLN A 284 13.23 4.54 18.54
CA GLN A 284 12.01 4.71 17.77
C GLN A 284 11.56 3.39 17.14
N ALA A 285 12.50 2.59 16.60
CA ALA A 285 12.22 1.27 16.05
C ALA A 285 11.60 0.32 17.10
N LEU A 286 12.08 0.37 18.34
CA LEU A 286 11.60 -0.50 19.42
C LEU A 286 10.37 0.04 20.17
N ALA A 287 10.20 1.36 20.28
CA ALA A 287 9.16 1.96 21.14
C ALA A 287 7.72 1.67 20.72
N GLY A 288 7.44 1.49 19.41
CA GLY A 288 6.07 1.26 18.91
C GLY A 288 5.09 2.35 19.40
N HIS A 289 3.85 1.97 19.73
CA HIS A 289 2.78 2.87 20.19
C HIS A 289 2.92 3.40 21.64
N ARG A 290 4.09 3.27 22.29
CA ARG A 290 4.29 3.68 23.70
C ARG A 290 5.20 4.92 23.81
N PRO A 291 4.64 6.14 23.64
CA PRO A 291 5.41 7.39 23.57
C PRO A 291 6.11 7.81 24.89
N ARG A 292 5.87 7.10 26.00
CA ARG A 292 6.41 7.43 27.34
C ARG A 292 7.22 6.29 27.99
N SER A 293 7.83 5.42 27.21
CA SER A 293 8.69 4.37 27.78
C SER A 293 9.97 4.96 28.40
N LEU A 294 10.45 4.34 29.49
CA LEU A 294 11.73 4.69 30.11
C LEU A 294 12.87 4.59 29.10
N LEU A 295 12.86 3.54 28.27
CA LEU A 295 13.81 3.30 27.18
C LEU A 295 13.93 4.52 26.25
N LEU A 296 12.82 5.10 25.81
CA LEU A 296 12.83 6.26 24.92
C LEU A 296 13.48 7.48 25.57
N ARG A 297 13.22 7.72 26.86
CA ARG A 297 13.82 8.83 27.61
C ARG A 297 15.32 8.64 27.80
N THR A 298 15.73 7.44 28.20
CA THR A 298 17.15 7.13 28.42
C THR A 298 17.94 7.19 27.11
N MET A 299 17.37 6.68 26.00
CA MET A 299 17.99 6.73 24.68
C MET A 299 18.14 8.16 24.15
N ARG A 300 17.09 9.00 24.31
CA ARG A 300 17.19 10.43 23.96
C ARG A 300 18.21 11.17 24.82
N GLY A 301 18.32 10.83 26.11
CA GLY A 301 19.39 11.33 26.97
C GLY A 301 20.77 10.97 26.43
N GLY A 302 20.96 9.72 25.97
CA GLY A 302 22.18 9.28 25.29
C GLY A 302 22.47 10.07 24.01
N ALA A 303 21.47 10.31 23.17
CA ALA A 303 21.62 11.13 21.96
C ALA A 303 22.02 12.58 22.27
N ILE A 304 21.41 13.21 23.29
CA ILE A 304 21.77 14.55 23.75
C ILE A 304 23.21 14.57 24.27
N LEU A 305 23.60 13.56 25.05
CA LEU A 305 24.98 13.41 25.53
C LEU A 305 25.97 13.33 24.37
N CYS A 306 25.68 12.54 23.32
CA CYS A 306 26.51 12.50 22.12
C CYS A 306 26.65 13.87 21.45
N ALA A 307 25.55 14.63 21.34
CA ALA A 307 25.58 15.96 20.73
C ALA A 307 26.40 16.97 21.56
N VAL A 308 26.24 16.96 22.89
CA VAL A 308 27.00 17.83 23.80
C VAL A 308 28.48 17.49 23.78
N LEU A 309 28.84 16.20 23.84
CA LEU A 309 30.23 15.75 23.75
C LEU A 309 30.83 16.05 22.38
N GLY A 310 30.04 15.94 21.31
CA GLY A 310 30.45 16.31 19.95
C GLY A 310 30.75 17.80 19.83
N LEU A 311 29.89 18.65 20.39
CA LEU A 311 30.12 20.10 20.43
C LEU A 311 31.35 20.45 21.28
N ALA A 312 31.49 19.84 22.46
CA ALA A 312 32.65 20.06 23.32
C ALA A 312 33.95 19.60 22.64
N TYR A 313 33.92 18.49 21.91
CA TYR A 313 35.07 18.01 21.13
C TYR A 313 35.40 18.93 19.95
N ALA A 314 34.39 19.39 19.20
CA ALA A 314 34.58 20.33 18.08
C ALA A 314 35.17 21.69 18.53
N LEU A 315 34.96 22.07 19.79
CA LEU A 315 35.48 23.30 20.40
C LEU A 315 36.81 23.08 21.16
N ASP A 316 37.48 21.93 20.95
CA ASP A 316 38.75 21.57 21.61
C ASP A 316 38.68 21.54 23.16
N LEU A 317 37.48 21.46 23.75
CA LEU A 317 37.29 21.34 25.20
C LEU A 317 37.58 19.92 25.72
N LEU A 318 37.59 18.93 24.83
CA LEU A 318 37.89 17.53 25.13
C LEU A 318 39.06 17.06 24.26
N SER A 319 40.00 16.32 24.86
CA SER A 319 41.12 15.75 24.10
C SER A 319 40.67 14.56 23.23
N THR A 320 41.39 14.32 22.14
CA THR A 320 41.18 13.14 21.27
C THR A 320 41.22 11.83 22.06
N ARG A 321 42.14 11.71 23.04
CA ARG A 321 42.25 10.51 23.89
C ARG A 321 41.00 10.30 24.74
N ALA A 322 40.46 11.39 25.32
CA ALA A 322 39.23 11.33 26.10
C ALA A 322 38.03 10.92 25.23
N ILE A 323 37.89 11.51 24.03
CA ILE A 323 36.74 11.20 23.17
C ILE A 323 36.79 9.78 22.60
N THR A 324 37.97 9.28 22.23
CA THR A 324 38.12 7.88 21.77
C THR A 324 37.67 6.91 22.87
N GLY A 325 38.09 7.14 24.13
CA GLY A 325 37.65 6.31 25.25
C GLY A 325 36.14 6.35 25.49
N VAL A 326 35.54 7.55 25.42
CA VAL A 326 34.08 7.72 25.50
C VAL A 326 33.36 6.95 24.39
N VAL A 327 33.77 7.13 23.14
CA VAL A 327 33.12 6.52 21.97
C VAL A 327 33.22 4.99 22.01
N SER A 328 34.34 4.43 22.45
CA SER A 328 34.49 2.97 22.59
C SER A 328 33.48 2.34 23.55
N ILE A 329 33.06 3.07 24.59
CA ILE A 329 32.02 2.62 25.52
C ILE A 329 30.64 2.96 24.96
N LEU A 330 30.42 4.22 24.60
CA LEU A 330 29.12 4.76 24.24
C LEU A 330 28.57 4.18 22.94
N GLY A 331 29.42 3.77 22.00
CA GLY A 331 29.02 3.16 20.73
C GLY A 331 28.26 1.83 20.88
N LEU A 332 28.54 1.06 21.94
CA LEU A 332 27.88 -0.23 22.21
C LEU A 332 26.56 -0.07 22.98
N VAL A 333 26.40 1.04 23.71
CA VAL A 333 25.29 1.26 24.64
C VAL A 333 23.91 1.21 23.96
N PRO A 334 23.66 1.84 22.79
CA PRO A 334 22.36 1.76 22.12
C PRO A 334 21.91 0.33 21.81
N ALA A 335 22.84 -0.50 21.31
CA ALA A 335 22.57 -1.89 21.00
C ALA A 335 22.25 -2.69 22.28
N LEU A 336 23.11 -2.59 23.30
CA LEU A 336 22.95 -3.31 24.57
C LEU A 336 21.62 -2.97 25.26
N MET A 337 21.25 -1.69 25.30
CA MET A 337 19.98 -1.25 25.88
C MET A 337 18.77 -1.67 25.02
N GLY A 338 18.96 -1.90 23.72
CA GLY A 338 17.92 -2.34 22.78
C GLY A 338 17.66 -3.86 22.81
N ILE A 339 18.63 -4.69 23.22
CA ILE A 339 18.53 -6.15 23.25
C ILE A 339 17.24 -6.66 23.93
N PRO A 340 16.88 -6.22 25.15
CA PRO A 340 15.67 -6.74 25.80
C PRO A 340 14.39 -6.47 24.98
N GLY A 341 14.32 -5.31 24.34
CA GLY A 341 13.19 -4.94 23.48
C GLY A 341 13.14 -5.75 22.19
N ALA A 342 14.29 -5.96 21.55
CA ALA A 342 14.40 -6.75 20.33
C ALA A 342 14.11 -8.24 20.57
N VAL A 343 14.62 -8.83 21.65
CA VAL A 343 14.33 -10.22 22.06
C VAL A 343 12.84 -10.40 22.34
N ARG A 344 12.21 -9.46 23.04
CA ARG A 344 10.76 -9.53 23.30
C ARG A 344 9.96 -9.54 22.00
N ARG A 345 10.28 -8.66 21.06
CA ARG A 345 9.64 -8.59 19.74
C ARG A 345 9.87 -9.85 18.91
N ALA A 346 11.11 -10.34 18.87
CA ALA A 346 11.44 -11.59 18.17
C ALA A 346 10.67 -12.79 18.72
N ARG A 347 10.54 -12.90 20.05
CA ARG A 347 9.73 -13.96 20.69
C ARG A 347 8.24 -13.87 20.36
N GLN A 348 7.75 -12.69 19.99
CA GLN A 348 6.38 -12.44 19.57
C GLN A 348 6.17 -12.65 18.05
N GLY A 349 7.22 -13.05 17.32
CA GLY A 349 7.15 -13.22 15.86
C GLY A 349 7.29 -11.90 15.07
N ASP A 350 7.64 -10.78 15.72
CA ASP A 350 7.84 -9.50 15.03
C ASP A 350 9.19 -9.51 14.27
N PRO A 351 9.17 -9.40 12.92
CA PRO A 351 10.37 -9.45 12.09
C PRO A 351 11.32 -8.27 12.32
N VAL A 352 10.89 -7.18 12.94
CA VAL A 352 11.77 -6.07 13.35
C VAL A 352 12.74 -6.55 14.44
N GLY A 353 12.24 -7.32 15.42
CA GLY A 353 13.06 -7.82 16.53
C GLY A 353 14.17 -8.76 16.06
N THR A 354 13.86 -9.68 15.13
CA THR A 354 14.86 -10.62 14.58
C THR A 354 15.91 -9.91 13.73
N SER A 355 15.49 -8.93 12.92
CA SER A 355 16.40 -8.16 12.07
C SER A 355 17.41 -7.35 12.90
N LEU A 356 16.96 -6.73 14.00
CA LEU A 356 17.86 -5.98 14.92
C LEU A 356 18.88 -6.89 15.63
N LEU A 357 18.45 -8.08 16.08
CA LEU A 357 19.35 -9.03 16.75
C LEU A 357 20.42 -9.57 15.79
N LEU A 358 20.06 -9.84 14.54
CA LEU A 358 21.00 -10.29 13.52
C LEU A 358 22.04 -9.21 13.21
N ALA A 359 21.60 -7.95 13.06
CA ALA A 359 22.51 -6.81 12.86
C ALA A 359 23.50 -6.70 14.03
N TRP A 360 23.02 -6.69 15.28
CA TRP A 360 23.95 -6.58 16.41
C TRP A 360 24.90 -7.76 16.57
N LEU A 361 24.51 -8.97 16.17
CA LEU A 361 25.46 -10.09 16.14
C LEU A 361 26.63 -9.80 15.20
N VAL A 362 26.33 -9.35 13.98
CA VAL A 362 27.34 -8.96 12.98
C VAL A 362 28.21 -7.81 13.52
N TYR A 363 27.57 -6.77 14.06
CA TYR A 363 28.25 -5.61 14.64
C TYR A 363 29.22 -6.00 15.76
N PHE A 364 28.80 -6.85 16.70
CA PHE A 364 29.64 -7.25 17.82
C PHE A 364 30.81 -8.14 17.39
N VAL A 365 30.62 -9.03 16.42
CA VAL A 365 31.71 -9.85 15.86
C VAL A 365 32.75 -8.97 15.16
N ALA A 366 32.29 -8.01 14.35
CA ALA A 366 33.15 -7.05 13.68
C ALA A 366 33.93 -6.17 14.69
N THR A 367 33.24 -5.67 15.72
CA THR A 367 33.86 -4.87 16.78
C THR A 367 34.87 -5.67 17.60
N ALA A 368 34.55 -6.92 17.96
CA ALA A 368 35.46 -7.81 18.68
C ALA A 368 36.72 -8.11 17.87
N THR A 369 36.58 -8.29 16.54
CA THR A 369 37.72 -8.50 15.63
C THR A 369 38.67 -7.30 15.65
N VAL A 370 38.13 -6.07 15.54
CA VAL A 370 38.95 -4.85 15.60
C VAL A 370 39.61 -4.66 16.97
N ILE A 371 38.90 -4.93 18.07
CA ILE A 371 39.51 -4.90 19.40
C ILE A 371 40.64 -5.92 19.50
N GLY A 372 40.46 -7.12 18.96
CA GLY A 372 41.48 -8.17 18.88
C GLY A 372 42.71 -7.73 18.09
N VAL A 373 42.51 -7.06 16.96
CA VAL A 373 43.60 -6.44 16.17
C VAL A 373 44.32 -5.36 16.99
N ILE A 374 43.61 -4.44 17.62
CA ILE A 374 44.23 -3.36 18.42
C ILE A 374 44.98 -3.93 19.64
N ARG A 375 44.54 -5.07 20.20
CA ARG A 375 45.19 -5.72 21.35
C ARG A 375 46.32 -6.66 20.95
N GLY A 376 46.53 -6.93 19.66
CA GLY A 376 47.51 -7.92 19.20
C GLY A 376 47.12 -9.36 19.52
N TRP A 377 45.82 -9.64 19.62
CA TRP A 377 45.25 -10.99 19.76
C TRP A 377 44.92 -11.62 18.41
N VAL A 378 44.71 -10.79 17.39
CA VAL A 378 44.33 -11.20 16.03
C VAL A 378 45.33 -10.55 15.07
N PRO A 379 45.88 -11.29 14.09
CA PRO A 379 46.83 -10.73 13.14
C PRO A 379 46.18 -9.69 12.23
N VAL A 380 46.97 -8.73 11.78
CA VAL A 380 46.55 -7.72 10.80
C VAL A 380 46.61 -8.34 9.41
N ASN A 381 45.45 -8.44 8.76
CA ASN A 381 45.32 -8.82 7.37
C ASN A 381 44.13 -8.05 6.75
N PHE A 382 43.90 -8.26 5.45
CA PHE A 382 42.79 -7.64 4.73
C PHE A 382 41.44 -7.82 5.45
N TRP A 383 41.05 -9.05 5.77
CA TRP A 383 39.75 -9.32 6.39
C TRP A 383 39.60 -8.70 7.78
N THR A 384 40.65 -8.77 8.61
CA THR A 384 40.59 -8.26 9.99
C THR A 384 40.60 -6.74 10.02
N LEU A 385 41.31 -6.10 9.09
CA LEU A 385 41.34 -4.64 8.92
C LEU A 385 40.00 -4.08 8.40
N HIS A 386 39.36 -4.77 7.45
CA HIS A 386 38.06 -4.35 6.88
C HIS A 386 36.84 -4.89 7.63
N SER A 387 37.03 -5.70 8.68
CA SER A 387 35.95 -6.37 9.43
C SER A 387 34.87 -5.40 9.92
N PHE A 388 35.25 -4.25 10.47
CA PHE A 388 34.31 -3.21 10.91
C PHE A 388 33.53 -2.59 9.74
N GLN A 389 34.19 -2.34 8.61
CA GLN A 389 33.56 -1.74 7.44
C GLN A 389 32.52 -2.67 6.82
N PHE A 390 32.84 -3.97 6.71
CA PHE A 390 31.88 -4.98 6.25
C PHE A 390 30.72 -5.18 7.23
N GLY A 391 31.02 -5.24 8.54
CA GLY A 391 30.00 -5.33 9.57
C GLY A 391 29.02 -4.17 9.53
N ALA A 392 29.54 -2.94 9.49
CA ALA A 392 28.73 -1.72 9.39
C ALA A 392 27.86 -1.71 8.11
N THR A 393 28.41 -2.15 6.98
CA THR A 393 27.66 -2.22 5.71
C THR A 393 26.48 -3.20 5.80
N LEU A 394 26.71 -4.39 6.38
CA LEU A 394 25.67 -5.38 6.55
C LEU A 394 24.59 -4.91 7.54
N ASP A 395 24.98 -4.21 8.61
CA ASP A 395 24.05 -3.58 9.55
C ASP A 395 23.14 -2.56 8.85
N MET A 396 23.71 -1.73 7.97
CA MET A 396 22.94 -0.75 7.19
C MET A 396 21.88 -1.45 6.32
N LEU A 397 22.23 -2.53 5.64
CA LEU A 397 21.27 -3.29 4.83
C LEU A 397 20.16 -3.95 5.69
N LEU A 398 20.52 -4.44 6.88
CA LEU A 398 19.54 -5.00 7.83
C LEU A 398 18.63 -3.93 8.44
N PHE A 399 19.13 -2.73 8.72
CA PHE A 399 18.30 -1.61 9.16
C PHE A 399 17.41 -1.09 8.03
N MET A 400 17.86 -1.11 6.79
CA MET A 400 17.03 -0.82 5.62
C MET A 400 15.81 -1.77 5.52
N ARG A 401 15.99 -3.06 5.84
CA ARG A 401 14.87 -4.01 5.97
C ARG A 401 13.90 -3.61 7.08
N VAL A 402 14.38 -3.12 8.22
CA VAL A 402 13.53 -2.61 9.31
C VAL A 402 12.69 -1.41 8.85
N LEU A 403 13.27 -0.49 8.07
CA LEU A 403 12.54 0.62 7.44
C LEU A 403 11.43 0.11 6.51
N GLY A 404 11.72 -0.86 5.65
CA GLY A 404 10.73 -1.46 4.73
C GLY A 404 9.54 -2.08 5.46
N LEU A 405 9.80 -2.81 6.55
CA LEU A 405 8.75 -3.37 7.40
C LEU A 405 7.89 -2.29 8.06
N ARG A 406 8.51 -1.18 8.48
CA ARG A 406 7.79 -0.03 9.06
C ARG A 406 6.87 0.65 8.05
N THR A 407 7.34 0.88 6.82
CA THR A 407 6.54 1.46 5.74
C THR A 407 5.32 0.61 5.42
N LYS A 408 5.48 -0.72 5.39
CA LYS A 408 4.36 -1.65 5.18
C LYS A 408 3.30 -1.52 6.27
N ALA A 409 3.70 -1.44 7.53
CA ALA A 409 2.77 -1.28 8.66
C ALA A 409 1.99 0.05 8.58
N LEU A 410 2.66 1.16 8.28
CA LEU A 410 2.01 2.47 8.16
C LEU A 410 0.98 2.52 7.02
N ARG A 411 1.25 1.84 5.89
CA ARG A 411 0.29 1.76 4.78
C ARG A 411 -0.98 1.01 5.18
N LEU A 412 -0.84 -0.09 5.92
CA LEU A 412 -1.99 -0.85 6.40
C LEU A 412 -2.83 -0.04 7.40
N GLU A 413 -2.19 0.64 8.37
CA GLU A 413 -2.90 1.50 9.33
C GLU A 413 -3.67 2.65 8.64
N ALA A 414 -3.12 3.22 7.56
CA ALA A 414 -3.79 4.27 6.79
C ALA A 414 -5.03 3.76 6.03
N LEU A 415 -4.98 2.53 5.53
CA LEU A 415 -6.13 1.88 4.88
C LEU A 415 -7.25 1.61 5.89
N ASP A 416 -6.91 1.13 7.08
CA ASP A 416 -7.88 0.86 8.14
C ASP A 416 -8.52 2.15 8.69
N ALA A 417 -7.75 3.21 8.87
CA ALA A 417 -8.27 4.51 9.31
C ALA A 417 -9.27 5.11 8.29
N ASN A 418 -9.05 4.88 7.00
CA ASN A 418 -10.01 5.30 5.97
C ASN A 418 -11.32 4.51 6.07
N ARG A 419 -11.25 3.18 6.28
CA ARG A 419 -12.43 2.33 6.50
C ARG A 419 -13.25 2.78 7.72
N GLU A 420 -12.58 3.05 8.85
CA GLU A 420 -13.26 3.54 10.07
C GLU A 420 -13.94 4.89 9.84
N ARG A 421 -13.31 5.78 9.07
CA ARG A 421 -13.87 7.10 8.75
C ARG A 421 -15.15 7.00 7.94
N ASP A 422 -15.22 6.05 7.02
CA ASP A 422 -16.39 5.84 6.16
C ASP A 422 -17.57 5.25 6.93
N VAL A 423 -17.30 4.33 7.87
CA VAL A 423 -18.30 3.82 8.82
C VAL A 423 -18.83 4.94 9.71
N MET A 424 -17.95 5.80 10.22
CA MET A 424 -18.32 6.93 11.09
C MET A 424 -19.18 7.98 10.36
N ARG A 425 -19.00 8.11 9.04
CA ARG A 425 -19.78 9.03 8.20
C ARG A 425 -21.22 8.55 7.98
N SER A 426 -21.42 7.23 7.87
CA SER A 426 -22.76 6.61 7.79
C SER A 426 -23.58 6.87 9.06
N LEU A 427 -22.98 6.67 10.24
CA LEU A 427 -23.62 6.91 11.55
C LEU A 427 -23.94 8.39 11.84
N ALA A 428 -23.41 9.34 11.06
CA ALA A 428 -23.62 10.76 11.31
C ALA A 428 -24.96 11.31 10.81
N HIS A 429 -25.63 10.62 9.86
CA HIS A 429 -26.80 11.15 9.13
C HIS A 429 -28.05 10.27 9.14
N THR A 430 -27.95 9.01 9.55
CA THR A 430 -29.09 8.07 9.64
C THR A 430 -29.35 7.64 11.09
N ASP A 431 -30.59 7.25 11.39
CA ASP A 431 -30.99 6.58 12.62
C ASP A 431 -30.64 5.10 12.51
N PRO A 432 -29.82 4.53 13.41
CA PRO A 432 -29.30 3.17 13.26
C PRO A 432 -30.37 2.08 13.41
N LEU A 433 -31.52 2.38 14.05
CA LEU A 433 -32.60 1.43 14.21
C LEU A 433 -33.52 1.39 12.98
N THR A 434 -33.97 2.56 12.52
CA THR A 434 -34.98 2.65 11.45
C THR A 434 -34.41 2.83 10.06
N GLY A 435 -33.12 3.19 9.94
CA GLY A 435 -32.47 3.52 8.68
C GLY A 435 -32.91 4.87 8.08
N LEU A 436 -33.89 5.54 8.69
CA LEU A 436 -34.35 6.86 8.28
C LEU A 436 -33.27 7.93 8.55
N PRO A 437 -33.27 9.06 7.82
CA PRO A 437 -32.53 10.26 8.21
C PRO A 437 -32.74 10.60 9.69
N ASN A 438 -31.64 10.80 10.42
CA ASN A 438 -31.69 11.33 11.78
C ASN A 438 -31.85 12.86 11.77
N ARG A 439 -31.88 13.52 12.93
CA ARG A 439 -32.00 15.00 13.03
C ARG A 439 -31.00 15.77 12.13
N ARG A 440 -29.77 15.26 11.94
CA ARG A 440 -28.78 15.88 11.03
C ARG A 440 -29.13 15.63 9.56
N GLY A 441 -29.54 14.41 9.21
CA GLY A 441 -30.00 14.08 7.86
C GLY A 441 -31.23 14.91 7.45
N LEU A 442 -32.23 15.05 8.34
CA LEU A 442 -33.41 15.89 8.12
C LEU A 442 -33.04 17.34 7.82
N ASN A 443 -32.16 17.95 8.62
CA ASN A 443 -31.75 19.35 8.43
C ASN A 443 -31.08 19.59 7.07
N ILE A 444 -30.32 18.62 6.56
CA ILE A 444 -29.72 18.69 5.21
C ILE A 444 -30.82 18.65 4.15
N SER A 445 -31.77 17.73 4.27
CA SER A 445 -32.91 17.60 3.36
C SER A 445 -33.81 18.84 3.36
N LEU A 446 -34.09 19.42 4.54
CA LEU A 446 -34.90 20.62 4.70
C LEU A 446 -34.23 21.84 4.06
N ALA A 447 -32.92 22.03 4.29
CA ALA A 447 -32.17 23.11 3.67
C ALA A 447 -32.17 23.03 2.13
N SER A 448 -32.09 21.81 1.59
CA SER A 448 -32.19 21.57 0.14
C SER A 448 -33.60 21.84 -0.41
N ALA A 449 -34.64 21.44 0.33
CA ALA A 449 -36.03 21.61 -0.09
C ALA A 449 -36.50 23.07 -0.04
N LEU A 450 -36.12 23.81 1.01
CA LEU A 450 -36.42 25.24 1.16
C LEU A 450 -35.84 26.08 0.02
N ALA A 451 -34.65 25.73 -0.48
CA ALA A 451 -34.05 26.42 -1.62
C ALA A 451 -34.84 26.27 -2.94
N ARG A 452 -35.80 25.33 -2.99
CA ARG A 452 -36.67 25.08 -4.15
C ARG A 452 -38.10 25.61 -3.95
N CYS A 453 -38.40 26.23 -2.81
CA CYS A 453 -39.71 26.82 -2.52
C CYS A 453 -39.93 28.11 -3.31
N GLY A 454 -41.18 28.32 -3.72
CA GLY A 454 -41.65 29.54 -4.38
C GLY A 454 -43.15 29.69 -4.24
N PRO A 455 -43.76 30.77 -4.78
CA PRO A 455 -45.19 31.06 -4.63
C PRO A 455 -46.12 29.91 -5.07
N ASP A 456 -45.73 29.18 -6.11
CA ASP A 456 -46.53 28.08 -6.68
C ASP A 456 -46.02 26.68 -6.27
N LYS A 457 -45.02 26.60 -5.38
CA LYS A 457 -44.36 25.35 -4.96
C LYS A 457 -44.09 25.36 -3.47
N LEU A 458 -45.08 24.91 -2.72
CA LEU A 458 -45.05 24.89 -1.26
C LEU A 458 -44.28 23.67 -0.73
N LEU A 459 -43.74 23.80 0.48
CA LEU A 459 -43.11 22.73 1.26
C LEU A 459 -43.87 22.59 2.58
N ALA A 460 -44.33 21.39 2.92
CA ALA A 460 -44.94 21.12 4.22
C ALA A 460 -44.04 20.22 5.07
N VAL A 461 -43.93 20.54 6.36
CA VAL A 461 -43.20 19.77 7.37
C VAL A 461 -44.19 19.32 8.42
N TYR A 462 -44.31 18.01 8.61
CA TYR A 462 -45.16 17.36 9.60
C TYR A 462 -44.28 16.81 10.70
N VAL A 463 -44.43 17.30 11.92
CA VAL A 463 -43.83 16.72 13.13
C VAL A 463 -44.88 15.82 13.77
N MET A 464 -44.47 14.60 14.10
CA MET A 464 -45.38 13.53 14.50
C MET A 464 -44.83 12.80 15.71
N ASP A 465 -45.74 12.32 16.55
CA ASP A 465 -45.41 11.52 17.73
C ASP A 465 -46.47 10.44 17.93
N LEU A 466 -46.02 9.25 18.35
CA LEU A 466 -46.88 8.08 18.54
C LEU A 466 -47.66 8.14 19.86
N ASP A 467 -48.98 8.19 19.75
CA ASP A 467 -49.86 8.14 20.90
C ASP A 467 -49.91 6.73 21.48
N GLY A 468 -49.37 6.57 22.70
CA GLY A 468 -49.43 5.31 23.44
C GLY A 468 -48.24 4.37 23.21
N PHE A 469 -47.12 4.87 22.66
CA PHE A 469 -45.91 4.06 22.47
C PHE A 469 -45.28 3.56 23.78
N LYS A 470 -45.17 4.42 24.81
CA LYS A 470 -44.57 4.04 26.11
C LYS A 470 -45.24 2.81 26.77
N PRO A 471 -46.58 2.72 26.87
CA PRO A 471 -47.26 1.50 27.31
C PRO A 471 -46.90 0.23 26.54
N VAL A 472 -46.55 0.32 25.25
CA VAL A 472 -46.10 -0.84 24.45
C VAL A 472 -44.74 -1.32 24.95
N ASN A 473 -43.78 -0.41 25.12
CA ASN A 473 -42.47 -0.73 25.70
C ASN A 473 -42.60 -1.32 27.11
N ASP A 474 -43.43 -0.69 27.95
CA ASP A 474 -43.60 -1.09 29.35
C ASP A 474 -44.27 -2.47 29.47
N ARG A 475 -45.13 -2.86 28.52
CA ARG A 475 -45.88 -4.13 28.55
C ARG A 475 -45.21 -5.27 27.79
N HIS A 476 -44.51 -4.98 26.70
CA HIS A 476 -44.00 -5.99 25.76
C HIS A 476 -42.48 -5.95 25.56
N GLY A 477 -41.78 -5.01 26.20
CA GLY A 477 -40.32 -4.88 26.13
C GLY A 477 -39.84 -3.97 24.99
N HIS A 478 -38.61 -3.48 25.13
CA HIS A 478 -38.01 -2.54 24.18
C HIS A 478 -37.81 -3.13 22.78
N ASP A 479 -37.55 -4.44 22.65
CA ASP A 479 -37.38 -5.09 21.34
C ASP A 479 -38.66 -5.03 20.49
N VAL A 480 -39.83 -5.23 21.12
CA VAL A 480 -41.15 -5.08 20.46
C VAL A 480 -41.45 -3.62 20.13
N GLY A 481 -41.00 -2.70 20.98
CA GLY A 481 -41.00 -1.27 20.70
C GLY A 481 -40.19 -0.91 19.46
N ASP A 482 -39.00 -1.48 19.33
CA ASP A 482 -38.10 -1.27 18.21
C ASP A 482 -38.69 -1.84 16.91
N GLU A 483 -39.30 -3.03 16.97
CA GLU A 483 -40.08 -3.58 15.85
C GLU A 483 -41.26 -2.68 15.46
N LEU A 484 -41.98 -2.12 16.45
CA LEU A 484 -43.07 -1.17 16.21
C LEU A 484 -42.56 0.09 15.49
N LEU A 485 -41.40 0.63 15.88
CA LEU A 485 -40.80 1.81 15.25
C LEU A 485 -40.36 1.53 13.80
N ILE A 486 -39.88 0.31 13.51
CA ILE A 486 -39.59 -0.15 12.14
C ILE A 486 -40.89 -0.31 11.33
N ALA A 487 -41.96 -0.85 11.93
CA ALA A 487 -43.25 -0.98 11.28
C ALA A 487 -43.91 0.38 10.98
N VAL A 488 -43.80 1.33 11.92
CA VAL A 488 -44.21 2.73 11.77
C VAL A 488 -43.46 3.38 10.62
N THR A 489 -42.14 3.19 10.55
CA THR A 489 -41.29 3.67 9.45
C THR A 489 -41.83 3.22 8.09
N ARG A 490 -42.07 1.91 7.93
CA ARG A 490 -42.61 1.34 6.68
C ARG A 490 -43.98 1.91 6.33
N ARG A 491 -44.87 2.06 7.33
CA ARG A 491 -46.22 2.60 7.13
C ARG A 491 -46.21 4.06 6.71
N LEU A 492 -45.37 4.90 7.31
CA LEU A 492 -45.22 6.29 6.91
C LEU A 492 -44.67 6.39 5.49
N GLN A 493 -43.62 5.63 5.17
CA GLN A 493 -43.02 5.59 3.83
C GLN A 493 -44.02 5.14 2.75
N SER A 494 -44.92 4.20 3.04
CA SER A 494 -45.92 3.72 2.07
C SER A 494 -47.04 4.74 1.78
N HIS A 495 -47.18 5.79 2.59
CA HIS A 495 -48.25 6.80 2.44
C HIS A 495 -47.75 8.13 1.84
N VAL A 496 -46.44 8.31 1.71
CA VAL A 496 -45.79 9.48 1.09
C VAL A 496 -45.14 9.12 -0.25
N ARG A 497 -44.73 10.12 -1.04
CA ARG A 497 -44.03 9.90 -2.31
C ARG A 497 -42.56 9.55 -2.05
N GLN A 498 -41.92 8.90 -3.02
CA GLN A 498 -40.48 8.60 -2.94
C GLN A 498 -39.60 9.86 -2.86
N SER A 499 -40.09 11.00 -3.35
CA SER A 499 -39.44 12.31 -3.26
C SER A 499 -39.59 12.98 -1.89
N ASP A 500 -40.51 12.49 -1.05
CA ASP A 500 -40.75 13.01 0.30
C ASP A 500 -39.77 12.37 1.27
N VAL A 501 -39.41 13.09 2.33
CA VAL A 501 -38.46 12.62 3.33
C VAL A 501 -39.21 12.25 4.59
N VAL A 502 -39.09 10.99 5.01
CA VAL A 502 -39.45 10.54 6.36
C VAL A 502 -38.17 10.52 7.19
N ALA A 503 -38.18 11.09 8.38
CA ALA A 503 -37.05 11.15 9.29
C ALA A 503 -37.49 10.74 10.69
N ARG A 504 -36.55 10.20 11.49
CA ARG A 504 -36.77 9.93 12.91
C ARG A 504 -35.85 10.80 13.74
N LEU A 505 -36.41 11.57 14.67
CA LEU A 505 -35.63 12.51 15.49
C LEU A 505 -35.09 11.87 16.77
N GLY A 506 -35.74 10.80 17.23
CA GLY A 506 -35.39 10.02 18.41
C GLY A 506 -36.67 9.54 19.11
N GLY A 507 -36.58 8.47 19.91
CA GLY A 507 -37.74 7.92 20.61
C GLY A 507 -38.86 7.51 19.64
N ASP A 508 -40.06 8.06 19.87
CA ASP A 508 -41.29 7.90 19.09
C ASP A 508 -41.60 9.09 18.16
N GLU A 509 -40.66 10.02 17.99
CA GLU A 509 -40.84 11.22 17.16
C GLU A 509 -40.39 11.01 15.71
N PHE A 510 -41.30 11.30 14.77
CA PHE A 510 -41.08 11.24 13.33
C PHE A 510 -41.33 12.59 12.68
N VAL A 511 -40.67 12.83 11.55
CA VAL A 511 -40.93 13.99 10.69
C VAL A 511 -41.16 13.52 9.27
N VAL A 512 -42.18 14.06 8.63
CA VAL A 512 -42.38 13.95 7.17
C VAL A 512 -42.18 15.34 6.57
N MET A 513 -41.42 15.40 5.50
CA MET A 513 -41.22 16.61 4.71
C MET A 513 -41.65 16.31 3.27
N THR A 514 -42.59 17.09 2.75
CA THR A 514 -43.08 16.96 1.36
C THR A 514 -42.95 18.31 0.64
N GLY A 515 -42.40 18.27 -0.57
CA GLY A 515 -42.21 19.47 -1.39
C GLY A 515 -43.06 19.45 -2.66
N GLN A 516 -43.07 20.58 -3.36
CA GLN A 516 -43.81 20.75 -4.63
C GLN A 516 -45.33 20.63 -4.48
N LEU A 517 -45.88 21.06 -3.34
CA LEU A 517 -47.32 21.13 -3.16
C LEU A 517 -47.89 22.35 -3.89
N SER A 518 -49.01 22.17 -4.57
CA SER A 518 -49.69 23.21 -5.36
C SER A 518 -50.56 24.13 -4.51
N SER A 519 -50.95 23.68 -3.31
CA SER A 519 -51.80 24.43 -2.39
C SER A 519 -51.67 23.95 -0.95
N ALA A 520 -52.05 24.81 0.00
CA ALA A 520 -52.13 24.45 1.42
C ALA A 520 -53.16 23.35 1.70
N GLN A 521 -54.22 23.26 0.88
CA GLN A 521 -55.23 22.20 0.99
C GLN A 521 -54.61 20.81 0.72
N GLN A 522 -53.72 20.71 -0.27
CA GLN A 522 -53.02 19.47 -0.57
C GLN A 522 -52.12 19.01 0.60
N ALA A 523 -51.51 19.95 1.33
CA ALA A 523 -50.77 19.63 2.56
C ALA A 523 -51.71 19.04 3.62
N GLN A 524 -52.87 19.66 3.82
CA GLN A 524 -53.84 19.20 4.81
C GLN A 524 -54.38 17.80 4.49
N GLU A 525 -54.69 17.54 3.21
CA GLU A 525 -55.14 16.23 2.74
C GLU A 525 -54.10 15.13 2.99
N LEU A 526 -52.81 15.41 2.76
CA LEU A 526 -51.73 14.47 3.08
C LEU A 526 -51.62 14.24 4.59
N GLY A 527 -51.74 15.29 5.41
CA GLY A 527 -51.75 15.16 6.86
C GLY A 527 -52.87 14.24 7.36
N TYR A 528 -54.08 14.36 6.81
CA TYR A 528 -55.19 13.47 7.16
C TYR A 528 -54.97 12.05 6.66
N LYS A 529 -54.39 11.88 5.46
CA LYS A 529 -54.01 10.58 4.93
C LYS A 529 -53.00 9.85 5.85
N LEU A 530 -52.01 10.58 6.37
CA LEU A 530 -51.04 10.03 7.32
C LEU A 530 -51.68 9.66 8.66
N LEU A 531 -52.60 10.50 9.15
CA LEU A 531 -53.33 10.22 10.39
C LEU A 531 -54.23 8.99 10.27
N ASP A 532 -54.97 8.86 9.16
CA ASP A 532 -55.91 7.77 8.91
C ASP A 532 -55.22 6.40 8.80
N ALA A 533 -53.97 6.39 8.31
CA ALA A 533 -53.13 5.18 8.25
C ALA A 533 -52.91 4.53 9.63
N PHE A 534 -53.05 5.27 10.72
CA PHE A 534 -52.88 4.79 12.09
C PHE A 534 -54.18 4.26 12.71
N ARG A 535 -55.30 4.23 11.96
CA ARG A 535 -56.52 3.52 12.39
C ARG A 535 -56.36 2.00 12.35
N THR A 536 -55.55 1.48 11.42
CA THR A 536 -55.29 0.04 11.31
C THR A 536 -54.27 -0.42 12.36
N PRO A 537 -54.49 -1.53 13.09
CA PRO A 537 -53.49 -2.07 14.01
C PRO A 537 -52.15 -2.44 13.35
N PHE A 538 -51.07 -2.50 14.12
CA PHE A 538 -49.76 -3.00 13.71
C PHE A 538 -49.61 -4.48 14.09
N SER A 539 -49.25 -5.32 13.12
CA SER A 539 -48.91 -6.73 13.35
C SER A 539 -47.40 -6.87 13.56
N LEU A 540 -46.98 -7.25 14.76
CA LEU A 540 -45.58 -7.45 15.16
C LEU A 540 -45.42 -8.92 15.59
N GLY A 541 -44.99 -9.77 14.65
CA GLY A 541 -45.01 -11.23 14.83
C GLY A 541 -46.42 -11.75 15.11
N ASN A 542 -46.63 -12.31 16.30
CA ASN A 542 -47.94 -12.84 16.76
C ASN A 542 -48.77 -11.79 17.53
N LEU A 543 -48.27 -10.57 17.72
CA LEU A 543 -48.90 -9.54 18.53
C LEU A 543 -49.59 -8.50 17.63
N GLN A 544 -50.79 -8.07 18.01
CA GLN A 544 -51.43 -6.88 17.43
C GLN A 544 -51.37 -5.71 18.40
N VAL A 545 -50.82 -4.60 17.94
CA VAL A 545 -50.63 -3.39 18.73
C VAL A 545 -51.34 -2.22 18.06
N GLN A 546 -52.16 -1.50 18.80
CA GLN A 546 -52.78 -0.26 18.36
C GLN A 546 -52.04 0.92 18.99
N VAL A 547 -51.49 1.81 18.16
CA VAL A 547 -50.97 3.12 18.58
C VAL A 547 -51.61 4.20 17.71
N GLY A 548 -51.86 5.36 18.31
CA GLY A 548 -52.32 6.53 17.57
C GLY A 548 -51.15 7.37 17.06
N LEU A 549 -51.46 8.45 16.35
CA LEU A 549 -50.49 9.40 15.86
C LEU A 549 -51.04 10.81 16.06
N THR A 550 -50.27 11.69 16.67
CA THR A 550 -50.60 13.13 16.70
C THR A 550 -49.67 13.86 15.75
N ILE A 551 -50.23 14.66 14.85
CA ILE A 551 -49.50 15.35 13.78
C ILE A 551 -49.69 16.86 13.91
N GLY A 552 -48.59 17.59 13.98
CA GLY A 552 -48.55 19.03 13.78
C GLY A 552 -47.80 19.38 12.50
N TYR A 553 -48.26 20.37 11.75
CA TYR A 553 -47.60 20.75 10.50
C TYR A 553 -47.56 22.25 10.25
N ALA A 554 -46.58 22.65 9.44
CA ALA A 554 -46.37 24.02 8.96
C ALA A 554 -45.92 23.99 7.49
N ILE A 555 -46.19 25.07 6.76
CA ILE A 555 -45.97 25.21 5.33
C ILE A 555 -45.04 26.38 5.04
N ALA A 556 -44.07 26.21 4.14
CA ALA A 556 -43.30 27.30 3.55
C ALA A 556 -43.79 27.62 2.13
N PRO A 557 -43.81 28.91 1.75
CA PRO A 557 -43.38 30.07 2.55
C PRO A 557 -44.44 30.64 3.51
N ASP A 558 -45.68 30.11 3.50
CA ASP A 558 -46.84 30.69 4.20
C ASP A 558 -46.65 30.93 5.71
N ASP A 559 -46.14 29.92 6.44
CA ASP A 559 -46.05 29.92 7.91
C ASP A 559 -44.63 30.28 8.38
N SER A 560 -43.59 29.90 7.63
CA SER A 560 -42.18 30.26 7.89
C SER A 560 -41.30 30.04 6.65
N ASN A 561 -40.21 30.80 6.55
CA ASN A 561 -39.23 30.71 5.45
C ASN A 561 -37.91 30.02 5.83
N ASP A 562 -37.80 29.51 7.06
CA ASP A 562 -36.58 28.84 7.53
C ASP A 562 -36.88 27.51 8.22
N ALA A 563 -35.90 26.62 8.19
CA ALA A 563 -36.04 25.25 8.68
C ALA A 563 -36.37 25.17 10.18
N LEU A 564 -35.79 26.07 10.97
CA LEU A 564 -36.00 26.09 12.42
C LEU A 564 -37.39 26.61 12.76
N GLY A 565 -37.86 27.64 12.06
CA GLY A 565 -39.21 28.18 12.19
C GLY A 565 -40.30 27.16 11.84
N LEU A 566 -40.19 26.47 10.70
CA LEU A 566 -41.13 25.42 10.30
C LEU A 566 -41.23 24.29 11.33
N LEU A 567 -40.09 23.75 11.77
CA LEU A 567 -40.06 22.67 12.75
C LEU A 567 -40.66 23.11 14.10
N LYS A 568 -40.38 24.34 14.56
CA LYS A 568 -40.96 24.87 15.80
C LYS A 568 -42.48 25.04 15.72
N LEU A 569 -43.00 25.57 14.60
CA LEU A 569 -44.44 25.77 14.42
C LEU A 569 -45.18 24.43 14.34
N ALA A 570 -44.62 23.47 13.59
CA ALA A 570 -45.16 22.12 13.48
C ALA A 570 -45.13 21.37 14.82
N ASP A 571 -44.03 21.47 15.58
CA ASP A 571 -43.91 20.87 16.92
C ASP A 571 -44.90 21.47 17.92
N ALA A 572 -45.07 22.80 17.93
CA ALA A 572 -46.07 23.47 18.77
C ALA A 572 -47.51 23.04 18.42
N ALA A 573 -47.83 22.88 17.13
CA ALA A 573 -49.11 22.33 16.69
C ALA A 573 -49.32 20.89 17.20
N MET A 574 -48.30 20.03 17.08
CA MET A 574 -48.35 18.64 17.54
C MET A 574 -48.58 18.56 19.05
N TYR A 575 -47.83 19.36 19.82
CA TYR A 575 -47.96 19.43 21.27
C TYR A 575 -49.36 19.91 21.72
N SER A 576 -49.92 20.91 21.04
CA SER A 576 -51.31 21.35 21.31
C SER A 576 -52.35 20.25 21.01
N GLY A 577 -52.10 19.45 19.96
CA GLY A 577 -52.92 18.29 19.62
C GLY A 577 -52.88 17.20 20.70
N LYS A 578 -51.70 16.96 21.28
CA LYS A 578 -51.53 16.01 22.40
C LYS A 578 -52.30 16.43 23.65
N GLN A 579 -52.42 17.73 23.92
CA GLN A 579 -53.20 18.25 25.04
C GLN A 579 -54.71 18.28 24.76
N GLY A 580 -55.11 18.42 23.50
CA GLY A 580 -56.49 18.62 23.07
C GLY A 580 -57.28 17.37 22.64
N GLY A 581 -56.74 16.16 22.83
CA GLY A 581 -57.48 14.91 22.56
C GLY A 581 -56.66 13.77 21.92
N LYS A 582 -55.43 14.03 21.44
CA LYS A 582 -54.58 13.08 20.68
C LYS A 582 -55.25 12.59 19.38
N PHE A 583 -54.54 11.80 18.57
CA PHE A 583 -55.05 11.29 17.29
C PHE A 583 -55.65 12.38 16.39
N CYS A 584 -54.91 13.47 16.17
CA CYS A 584 -55.39 14.62 15.41
C CYS A 584 -54.31 15.23 14.53
N LEU A 585 -54.75 16.00 13.52
CA LEU A 585 -53.92 16.84 12.67
C LEU A 585 -54.15 18.32 13.03
N ARG A 586 -53.09 19.09 13.27
CA ARG A 586 -53.18 20.55 13.48
C ARG A 586 -52.16 21.33 12.67
N ARG A 587 -52.58 22.45 12.07
CA ARG A 587 -51.68 23.44 11.45
C ARG A 587 -51.45 24.59 12.42
N ASN A 588 -50.25 25.17 12.41
CA ASN A 588 -49.98 26.43 13.08
C ASN A 588 -49.55 27.50 12.08
N THR A 589 -50.45 28.46 11.82
CA THR A 589 -50.23 29.61 10.92
C THR A 589 -49.63 30.83 11.62
N GLY A 590 -49.17 30.68 12.88
CA GLY A 590 -48.58 31.76 13.69
C GLY A 590 -49.36 32.13 14.95
N ASP A 591 -50.63 31.72 15.06
CA ASP A 591 -51.53 32.09 16.18
C ASP A 591 -51.21 31.37 17.50
N LEU A 592 -50.51 30.22 17.44
CA LEU A 592 -50.11 29.44 18.61
C LEU A 592 -48.73 29.85 19.18
N ALA A 593 -48.13 30.94 18.68
CA ALA A 593 -46.83 31.40 19.16
C ALA A 593 -46.96 32.28 20.41
N LEU A 594 -46.78 31.65 21.58
CA LEU A 594 -46.16 32.16 22.84
C LEU A 594 -46.85 31.63 24.11
N SER A 595 -46.93 30.32 24.31
CA SER A 595 -47.35 29.76 25.62
C SER A 595 -46.59 28.51 26.08
N SER A 596 -45.36 28.30 25.59
CA SER A 596 -44.45 27.30 26.16
C SER A 596 -43.06 27.86 26.45
N ALA A 597 -43.02 29.09 26.99
CA ALA A 597 -41.97 29.43 27.94
C ALA A 597 -42.41 28.90 29.32
N TRP A 598 -41.80 27.80 29.74
CA TRP A 598 -41.56 27.45 31.15
C TRP A 598 -42.69 27.82 32.14
N GLY A 599 -43.59 26.87 32.42
CA GLY A 599 -44.50 26.93 33.56
C GLY A 599 -43.97 26.16 34.79
N PRO A 600 -44.40 26.48 36.02
CA PRO A 600 -43.50 26.82 37.12
C PRO A 600 -43.36 25.71 38.17
N GLY A 601 -42.14 25.47 38.64
CA GLY A 601 -41.90 24.48 39.70
C GLY A 601 -40.45 24.14 40.04
N SER A 602 -39.53 25.11 40.07
CA SER A 602 -38.34 25.04 40.95
C SER A 602 -37.63 26.40 41.01
N ALA A 603 -37.63 26.98 42.20
CA ALA A 603 -36.97 28.24 42.55
C ALA A 603 -35.46 28.24 42.25
N PRO A 604 -34.82 29.42 42.14
CA PRO A 604 -33.46 29.55 41.62
C PRO A 604 -32.44 29.02 42.62
N VAL A 605 -31.71 27.98 42.23
CA VAL A 605 -30.51 27.55 42.95
C VAL A 605 -29.39 28.57 42.65
N PRO A 606 -28.77 29.20 43.66
CA PRO A 606 -27.73 30.20 43.46
C PRO A 606 -26.46 29.58 42.87
N PRO A 607 -25.55 30.38 42.28
CA PRO A 607 -24.34 29.87 41.64
C PRO A 607 -23.37 29.33 42.71
N GLY A 608 -23.50 28.05 43.02
CA GLY A 608 -22.66 27.32 43.96
C GLY A 608 -21.93 26.17 43.26
N HIS A 609 -20.63 26.35 43.06
CA HIS A 609 -19.57 25.34 42.94
C HIS A 609 -19.96 23.92 42.51
N PHE A 610 -19.66 23.54 41.27
CA PHE A 610 -19.32 22.15 40.96
C PHE A 610 -17.81 21.97 41.03
N GLU A 611 -17.38 21.41 42.15
CA GLU A 611 -16.11 20.74 42.33
C GLU A 611 -15.90 19.71 41.20
N LEU A 612 -14.81 19.89 40.47
CA LEU A 612 -14.15 18.77 39.79
C LEU A 612 -13.82 17.71 40.84
N VAL A 613 -14.45 16.54 40.76
CA VAL A 613 -13.93 15.33 41.40
C VAL A 613 -12.57 15.01 40.75
N LYS A 614 -11.54 15.58 41.38
CA LYS A 614 -10.14 15.21 41.21
C LYS A 614 -10.00 13.74 41.60
N ARG A 615 -9.54 12.91 40.65
CA ARG A 615 -8.59 11.85 41.02
C ARG A 615 -7.28 12.55 41.45
N PRO A 616 -6.66 12.17 42.59
CA PRO A 616 -5.50 12.88 43.10
C PRO A 616 -4.27 12.61 42.24
N GLY A 617 -3.56 13.69 41.91
CA GLY A 617 -2.21 13.66 41.37
C GLY A 617 -2.12 14.17 39.93
N PHE A 618 -1.96 15.49 39.74
CA PHE A 618 -0.89 16.10 38.94
C PHE A 618 -1.12 17.62 38.90
N ARG A 619 -0.12 18.38 39.38
CA ARG A 619 -0.08 19.85 39.40
C ARG A 619 0.23 20.39 38.01
N TYR A 620 -0.48 21.44 37.59
CA TYR A 620 0.07 22.41 36.64
C TYR A 620 -0.15 23.84 37.18
N THR A 621 0.95 24.58 37.14
CA THR A 621 1.19 25.95 37.62
C THR A 621 0.59 27.03 36.71
N ARG A 622 0.30 28.18 37.33
CA ARG A 622 0.11 29.57 36.81
C ARG A 622 0.58 29.78 35.36
N GLY A 623 -0.10 30.48 34.45
CA GLY A 623 -1.07 31.56 34.55
C GLY A 623 -0.61 32.68 33.61
N PHE A 624 -1.44 33.10 32.65
CA PHE A 624 -1.32 34.41 31.98
C PHE A 624 -2.71 34.83 31.48
N ALA A 625 -3.10 36.03 31.88
CA ALA A 625 -4.38 36.66 31.56
C ALA A 625 -4.39 37.19 30.11
N PHE A 626 -5.53 37.12 29.43
CA PHE A 626 -5.84 38.02 28.32
C PHE A 626 -7.28 38.51 28.42
N THR A 627 -7.39 39.82 28.28
CA THR A 627 -8.55 40.70 28.39
C THR A 627 -9.63 40.45 27.33
N ARG A 628 -10.88 40.72 27.70
CA ARG A 628 -12.09 40.64 26.87
C ARG A 628 -11.95 41.41 25.54
N GLY A 629 -11.95 40.68 24.43
CA GLY A 629 -12.24 41.20 23.09
C GLY A 629 -13.38 40.38 22.48
N SER A 630 -14.37 41.06 21.89
CA SER A 630 -15.50 40.46 21.19
C SER A 630 -15.01 39.52 20.07
N PHE A 631 -15.25 38.21 20.21
CA PHE A 631 -14.98 37.23 19.16
C PHE A 631 -16.32 36.77 18.56
N ALA A 632 -16.70 37.37 17.44
CA ALA A 632 -17.57 36.69 16.48
C ALA A 632 -16.82 35.43 16.01
N MET A 633 -17.37 34.23 16.23
CA MET A 633 -16.82 33.01 15.65
C MET A 633 -17.00 33.06 14.13
N ALA A 634 -15.98 33.50 13.41
CA ALA A 634 -15.91 33.30 11.96
C ALA A 634 -15.94 31.79 11.68
N HIS A 635 -17.00 31.30 11.01
CA HIS A 635 -17.07 29.91 10.54
C HIS A 635 -15.86 29.62 9.62
N ARG A 636 -14.88 28.87 10.12
CA ARG A 636 -13.75 28.43 9.30
C ARG A 636 -14.25 27.46 8.23
N LYS A 637 -14.14 27.86 6.95
CA LYS A 637 -14.35 26.95 5.82
C LYS A 637 -13.32 25.82 5.90
N SER A 638 -13.74 24.59 5.56
CA SER A 638 -12.79 23.47 5.47
C SER A 638 -11.72 23.78 4.41
N PRO A 639 -10.48 23.29 4.57
CA PRO A 639 -9.44 23.42 3.56
C PRO A 639 -9.90 22.98 2.17
N SER A 640 -10.71 21.91 2.08
CA SER A 640 -11.30 21.43 0.83
C SER A 640 -12.23 22.45 0.17
N ARG A 641 -13.07 23.15 0.94
CA ARG A 641 -13.96 24.20 0.42
C ARG A 641 -13.18 25.44 -0.03
N ILE A 642 -12.09 25.78 0.66
CA ILE A 642 -11.20 26.88 0.26
C ILE A 642 -10.50 26.55 -1.07
N ALA A 643 -9.90 25.36 -1.16
CA ALA A 643 -9.24 24.89 -2.39
C ALA A 643 -10.22 24.82 -3.57
N LYS A 644 -11.43 24.32 -3.35
CA LYS A 644 -12.50 24.32 -4.35
C LYS A 644 -12.85 25.73 -4.83
N GLY A 645 -13.00 26.69 -3.90
CA GLY A 645 -13.24 28.09 -4.25
C GLY A 645 -12.13 28.70 -5.11
N ALA A 646 -10.87 28.39 -4.81
CA ALA A 646 -9.72 28.85 -5.60
C ALA A 646 -9.70 28.26 -7.02
N ARG A 647 -10.05 26.98 -7.19
CA ARG A 647 -10.18 26.35 -8.52
C ARG A 647 -11.28 26.98 -9.36
N ILE A 648 -12.46 27.20 -8.77
CA ILE A 648 -13.58 27.86 -9.47
C ILE A 648 -13.18 29.27 -9.92
N ALA A 649 -12.50 30.04 -9.06
CA ALA A 649 -12.03 31.38 -9.42
C ALA A 649 -11.03 31.35 -10.58
N ARG A 650 -10.08 30.38 -10.57
CA ARG A 650 -9.13 30.18 -11.67
C ARG A 650 -9.84 29.84 -12.99
N LEU A 651 -10.81 28.93 -12.96
CA LEU A 651 -11.57 28.53 -14.15
C LEU A 651 -12.37 29.70 -14.74
N ARG A 652 -13.01 30.52 -13.89
CA ARG A 652 -13.70 31.74 -14.35
C ARG A 652 -12.74 32.76 -14.97
N ALA A 653 -11.55 32.92 -14.42
CA ALA A 653 -10.53 33.79 -15.02
C ALA A 653 -10.10 33.30 -16.42
N LEU A 654 -9.97 31.98 -16.61
CA LEU A 654 -9.71 31.39 -17.93
C LEU A 654 -10.88 31.61 -18.90
N ALA A 655 -12.12 31.52 -18.41
CA ALA A 655 -13.30 31.82 -19.22
C ALA A 655 -13.30 33.26 -19.74
N THR A 656 -12.96 34.23 -18.90
CA THR A 656 -12.83 35.64 -19.31
C THR A 656 -11.76 35.83 -20.39
N GLN A 657 -10.61 35.14 -20.26
CA GLN A 657 -9.55 35.17 -21.28
C GLN A 657 -9.95 34.49 -22.60
N GLN A 658 -10.73 33.41 -22.54
CA GLN A 658 -11.27 32.72 -23.71
C GLN A 658 -12.27 33.60 -24.46
N ALA A 659 -13.18 34.27 -23.75
CA ALA A 659 -14.14 35.21 -24.33
C ALA A 659 -13.45 36.39 -25.02
N ALA A 660 -12.34 36.90 -24.45
CA ALA A 660 -11.56 37.98 -25.06
C ALA A 660 -10.84 37.59 -26.37
N ARG A 661 -10.71 36.30 -26.67
CA ARG A 661 -10.00 35.79 -27.87
C ARG A 661 -10.90 35.46 -29.05
N ASN A 662 -12.22 35.71 -28.98
CA ASN A 662 -13.20 35.41 -30.04
C ASN A 662 -13.03 33.99 -30.65
N ALA A 663 -12.67 33.01 -29.82
CA ALA A 663 -12.61 31.61 -30.23
C ALA A 663 -14.03 31.03 -30.26
N THR A 664 -14.82 31.42 -31.25
CA THR A 664 -16.13 30.82 -31.53
C THR A 664 -15.90 29.54 -32.33
N GLY A 665 -16.08 28.38 -31.70
CA GLY A 665 -16.13 27.11 -32.42
C GLY A 665 -15.82 25.81 -31.68
N ALA A 666 -15.52 25.78 -30.38
CA ALA A 666 -15.03 24.53 -29.76
C ALA A 666 -15.56 24.26 -28.35
N ALA A 667 -15.84 22.98 -28.11
CA ALA A 667 -15.54 22.25 -26.89
C ALA A 667 -16.18 22.78 -25.59
N LEU A 668 -16.01 22.00 -24.52
CA LEU A 668 -16.46 22.33 -23.18
C LEU A 668 -15.88 23.69 -22.72
N THR A 669 -16.73 24.69 -22.41
CA THR A 669 -16.24 26.03 -22.04
C THR A 669 -15.71 26.08 -20.61
N TRP A 670 -14.72 26.95 -20.34
CA TRP A 670 -14.19 27.10 -18.98
C TRP A 670 -15.24 27.55 -17.95
N ASP A 671 -16.24 28.31 -18.38
CA ASP A 671 -17.35 28.72 -17.51
C ASP A 671 -18.26 27.53 -17.17
N ALA A 672 -18.54 26.65 -18.13
CA ALA A 672 -19.27 25.41 -17.88
C ALA A 672 -18.51 24.49 -16.92
N VAL A 673 -17.19 24.37 -17.06
CA VAL A 673 -16.34 23.61 -16.12
C VAL A 673 -16.34 24.26 -14.73
N ALA A 674 -16.30 25.58 -14.63
CA ALA A 674 -16.39 26.29 -13.35
C ALA A 674 -17.74 26.07 -12.66
N ALA A 675 -18.84 26.11 -13.43
CA ALA A 675 -20.19 25.84 -12.95
C ALA A 675 -20.38 24.38 -12.54
N LEU A 676 -19.79 23.44 -13.27
CA LEU A 676 -19.75 22.03 -12.90
C LEU A 676 -18.96 21.84 -11.60
N GLU A 677 -17.71 22.32 -11.52
CA GLU A 677 -16.89 22.26 -10.30
C GLU A 677 -17.66 22.80 -9.10
N ALA A 678 -18.37 23.92 -9.24
CA ALA A 678 -19.17 24.51 -8.16
C ALA A 678 -20.27 23.57 -7.62
N ARG A 679 -20.94 22.82 -8.49
CA ARG A 679 -22.06 21.93 -8.16
C ARG A 679 -21.61 20.55 -7.64
N LEU A 680 -20.47 20.05 -8.09
CA LEU A 680 -19.99 18.71 -7.73
C LEU A 680 -19.57 18.55 -6.26
N VAL A 681 -19.80 17.39 -5.67
CA VAL A 681 -19.18 16.96 -4.41
C VAL A 681 -17.81 16.35 -4.67
N GLY A 682 -17.71 15.57 -5.74
CA GLY A 682 -16.49 14.94 -6.25
C GLY A 682 -15.47 15.94 -6.80
N ARG A 683 -14.56 15.44 -7.65
CA ARG A 683 -13.46 16.25 -8.18
C ARG A 683 -13.36 16.14 -9.70
N ILE A 684 -13.00 17.26 -10.31
CA ILE A 684 -12.66 17.33 -11.73
C ILE A 684 -11.15 17.23 -11.90
N VAL A 685 -10.72 16.43 -12.87
CA VAL A 685 -9.36 16.38 -13.39
C VAL A 685 -9.39 16.79 -14.86
N LEU A 686 -8.59 17.79 -15.19
CA LEU A 686 -8.45 18.39 -16.52
C LEU A 686 -7.05 18.11 -17.09
N PRO A 687 -6.83 18.23 -18.42
CA PRO A 687 -5.50 18.10 -19.03
C PRO A 687 -4.40 18.96 -18.41
N THR A 688 -4.76 20.08 -17.78
CA THR A 688 -3.82 20.99 -17.10
C THR A 688 -3.55 20.62 -15.63
N SER A 689 -4.14 19.53 -15.13
CA SER A 689 -4.01 19.08 -13.75
C SER A 689 -2.74 18.23 -13.59
N PRO A 690 -1.98 18.36 -12.49
CA PRO A 690 -0.74 17.60 -12.30
C PRO A 690 -0.92 16.07 -12.31
N ASP A 691 -2.11 15.58 -11.94
CA ASP A 691 -2.46 14.17 -11.86
C ASP A 691 -3.19 13.62 -13.09
N TYR A 692 -3.36 14.42 -14.15
CA TYR A 692 -4.13 14.04 -15.34
C TYR A 692 -3.61 12.78 -16.03
N ASP A 693 -2.30 12.68 -16.26
CA ASP A 693 -1.70 11.52 -16.93
C ASP A 693 -1.86 10.24 -16.11
N THR A 694 -1.97 10.34 -14.79
CA THR A 694 -2.29 9.18 -13.95
C THR A 694 -3.79 8.88 -14.01
N ALA A 695 -4.64 9.91 -13.92
CA ALA A 695 -6.09 9.78 -13.88
C ALA A 695 -6.68 9.22 -15.19
N ARG A 696 -6.10 9.51 -16.35
CA ARG A 696 -6.62 9.06 -17.65
C ARG A 696 -6.30 7.61 -18.00
N ARG A 697 -5.35 6.98 -17.31
CA ARG A 697 -4.89 5.62 -17.65
C ARG A 697 -5.97 4.58 -17.33
N GLU A 698 -6.20 3.69 -18.28
CA GLU A 698 -6.93 2.43 -18.09
C GLU A 698 -6.03 1.37 -17.44
N SER A 699 -6.62 0.27 -16.97
CA SER A 699 -5.82 -0.85 -16.44
C SER A 699 -4.94 -1.47 -17.54
N ASN A 700 -5.48 -1.55 -18.76
CA ASN A 700 -4.75 -2.02 -19.93
C ASN A 700 -4.04 -0.84 -20.62
N PRO A 701 -2.70 -0.79 -20.60
CA PRO A 701 -1.95 0.32 -21.18
C PRO A 701 -2.06 0.42 -22.71
N ALA A 702 -2.58 -0.60 -23.41
CA ALA A 702 -2.85 -0.55 -24.85
C ALA A 702 -3.82 0.58 -25.25
N PHE A 703 -4.66 1.04 -24.32
CA PHE A 703 -5.68 2.06 -24.57
C PHE A 703 -5.36 3.34 -23.79
N GLN A 704 -4.95 4.39 -24.53
CA GLN A 704 -4.51 5.67 -23.98
C GLN A 704 -5.25 6.83 -24.63
N ALA A 705 -6.51 7.03 -24.26
CA ALA A 705 -7.24 8.22 -24.67
C ALA A 705 -6.84 9.45 -23.82
N TYR A 706 -7.18 10.63 -24.34
CA TYR A 706 -6.94 11.93 -23.72
C TYR A 706 -8.29 12.64 -23.52
N PRO A 707 -9.03 12.33 -22.44
CA PRO A 707 -10.31 12.98 -22.15
C PRO A 707 -10.14 14.50 -21.98
N GLU A 708 -11.06 15.29 -22.54
CA GLU A 708 -11.21 16.72 -22.23
C GLU A 708 -11.45 16.95 -20.73
N ILE A 709 -12.16 16.04 -20.07
CA ILE A 709 -12.51 16.14 -18.66
C ILE A 709 -12.72 14.75 -18.04
N ILE A 710 -12.19 14.55 -16.84
CA ILE A 710 -12.43 13.36 -16.01
C ILE A 710 -13.11 13.83 -14.74
N VAL A 711 -14.23 13.23 -14.39
CA VAL A 711 -14.96 13.57 -13.16
C VAL A 711 -15.05 12.34 -12.27
N TYR A 712 -14.37 12.39 -11.13
CA TYR A 712 -14.53 11.40 -10.07
C TYR A 712 -15.76 11.77 -9.26
N CYS A 713 -16.87 11.08 -9.55
CA CYS A 713 -18.16 11.27 -8.89
C CYS A 713 -18.11 10.68 -7.49
N ALA A 714 -18.57 11.44 -6.49
CA ALA A 714 -18.66 10.97 -5.10
C ALA A 714 -20.10 10.59 -4.70
N CYS A 715 -21.10 10.97 -5.51
CA CYS A 715 -22.51 10.68 -5.29
C CYS A 715 -23.33 10.73 -6.59
N GLU A 716 -24.59 10.28 -6.52
CA GLU A 716 -25.50 10.27 -7.67
C GLU A 716 -25.70 11.66 -8.28
N HIS A 717 -25.72 12.72 -7.47
CA HIS A 717 -25.86 14.09 -7.96
C HIS A 717 -24.73 14.48 -8.92
N ASP A 718 -23.50 14.06 -8.64
CA ASP A 718 -22.36 14.35 -9.50
C ASP A 718 -22.54 13.75 -10.90
N VAL A 719 -23.07 12.53 -10.98
CA VAL A 719 -23.39 11.86 -12.25
C VAL A 719 -24.41 12.66 -13.04
N LEU A 720 -25.50 13.11 -12.39
CA LEU A 720 -26.53 13.90 -13.06
C LEU A 720 -26.00 15.24 -13.58
N GLU A 721 -25.13 15.90 -12.83
CA GLU A 721 -24.47 17.14 -13.24
C GLU A 721 -23.53 16.92 -14.44
N CYS A 722 -22.77 15.82 -14.44
CA CYS A 722 -21.97 15.40 -15.59
C CYS A 722 -22.83 15.18 -16.83
N LEU A 723 -23.91 14.40 -16.72
CA LEU A 723 -24.83 14.13 -17.84
C LEU A 723 -25.47 15.41 -18.37
N ALA A 724 -25.90 16.32 -17.49
CA ALA A 724 -26.47 17.60 -17.89
C ALA A 724 -25.48 18.44 -18.70
N VAL A 725 -24.23 18.52 -18.25
CA VAL A 725 -23.16 19.25 -18.96
C VAL A 725 -22.80 18.57 -20.27
N ALA A 726 -22.61 17.25 -20.27
CA ALA A 726 -22.28 16.51 -21.47
C ALA A 726 -23.36 16.62 -22.55
N ARG A 727 -24.65 16.60 -22.19
CA ARG A 727 -25.73 16.92 -23.14
C ARG A 727 -25.69 18.34 -23.66
N ALA A 728 -25.53 19.32 -22.77
CA ALA A 728 -25.57 20.74 -23.14
C ALA A 728 -24.44 21.12 -24.12
N PHE A 729 -23.29 20.45 -24.03
CA PHE A 729 -22.12 20.70 -24.85
C PHE A 729 -21.82 19.58 -25.87
N ASN A 730 -22.71 18.60 -26.00
CA ASN A 730 -22.55 17.43 -26.88
C ASN A 730 -21.19 16.71 -26.72
N VAL A 731 -20.77 16.50 -25.47
CA VAL A 731 -19.50 15.83 -25.14
C VAL A 731 -19.70 14.33 -25.09
N TRP A 732 -18.85 13.58 -25.79
CA TRP A 732 -18.88 12.12 -25.78
C TRP A 732 -18.57 11.57 -24.38
N VAL A 733 -19.44 10.72 -23.82
CA VAL A 733 -19.32 10.20 -22.46
C VAL A 733 -18.83 8.75 -22.43
N ALA A 734 -17.83 8.48 -21.60
CA ALA A 734 -17.45 7.14 -21.15
C ALA A 734 -17.74 7.00 -19.65
N VAL A 735 -18.22 5.84 -19.23
CA VAL A 735 -18.48 5.52 -17.83
C VAL A 735 -17.41 4.57 -17.33
N ARG A 736 -16.70 4.95 -16.27
CA ARG A 736 -15.60 4.17 -15.70
C ARG A 736 -15.91 3.76 -14.27
N CYS A 737 -15.63 2.51 -13.94
CA CYS A 737 -15.57 2.02 -12.56
C CYS A 737 -14.13 1.58 -12.26
N GLY A 738 -13.81 0.31 -12.49
CA GLY A 738 -12.46 -0.24 -12.26
C GLY A 738 -11.49 -0.11 -13.44
N GLY A 739 -11.95 0.33 -14.62
CA GLY A 739 -11.09 0.47 -15.81
C GLY A 739 -10.58 -0.85 -16.41
N HIS A 740 -11.26 -1.97 -16.13
CA HIS A 740 -10.87 -3.33 -16.55
C HIS A 740 -11.36 -3.73 -17.95
N SER A 741 -11.73 -2.76 -18.80
CA SER A 741 -12.17 -3.06 -20.16
C SER A 741 -10.98 -3.47 -21.04
N THR A 742 -10.89 -4.73 -21.43
CA THR A 742 -9.83 -5.24 -22.32
C THR A 742 -9.83 -4.62 -23.71
N ALA A 743 -10.93 -3.97 -24.10
CA ALA A 743 -11.07 -3.20 -25.35
C ALA A 743 -11.04 -1.67 -25.16
N GLY A 744 -10.73 -1.17 -23.94
CA GLY A 744 -10.57 0.26 -23.68
C GLY A 744 -11.85 1.12 -23.63
N TYR A 745 -13.04 0.53 -23.47
CA TYR A 745 -14.33 1.25 -23.52
C TYR A 745 -14.67 2.06 -22.26
N SER A 746 -13.80 2.06 -21.25
CA SER A 746 -13.95 2.87 -20.03
C SER A 746 -13.36 4.28 -20.13
N VAL A 747 -12.69 4.62 -21.25
CA VAL A 747 -12.12 5.95 -21.52
C VAL A 747 -12.43 6.39 -22.94
N ASN A 748 -12.53 7.70 -23.16
CA ASN A 748 -12.65 8.30 -24.48
C ASN A 748 -11.94 9.67 -24.54
N SER A 749 -12.05 10.40 -25.65
CA SER A 749 -11.48 11.75 -25.79
C SER A 749 -12.37 12.87 -25.22
N GLY A 750 -13.61 12.58 -24.85
CA GLY A 750 -14.55 13.55 -24.30
C GLY A 750 -14.54 13.59 -22.77
N MET A 751 -15.65 13.17 -22.16
CA MET A 751 -15.85 13.14 -20.71
C MET A 751 -15.79 11.71 -20.18
N VAL A 752 -14.99 11.49 -19.14
CA VAL A 752 -15.05 10.27 -18.32
C VAL A 752 -15.84 10.57 -17.05
N ILE A 753 -16.98 9.90 -16.89
CA ILE A 753 -17.74 9.84 -15.64
C ILE A 753 -17.20 8.65 -14.85
N ASP A 754 -16.36 8.94 -13.86
CA ASP A 754 -15.66 7.95 -13.06
C ASP A 754 -16.40 7.72 -11.73
N LEU A 755 -16.87 6.49 -11.54
CA LEU A 755 -17.64 6.05 -10.38
C LEU A 755 -16.78 5.29 -9.36
N SER A 756 -15.46 5.24 -9.52
CA SER A 756 -14.55 4.52 -8.62
C SER A 756 -14.64 5.00 -7.17
N ASP A 757 -15.00 6.26 -6.93
CA ASP A 757 -15.22 6.81 -5.58
C ASP A 757 -16.65 6.53 -5.03
N MET A 758 -17.58 6.04 -5.87
CA MET A 758 -18.90 5.57 -5.46
C MET A 758 -18.83 4.08 -5.04
N LYS A 759 -18.23 3.82 -3.88
CA LYS A 759 -18.10 2.48 -3.27
C LYS A 759 -18.99 2.33 -2.04
N GLY A 760 -19.59 1.16 -1.88
CA GLY A 760 -20.43 0.87 -0.72
C GLY A 760 -21.17 -0.44 -0.86
N VAL A 761 -21.31 -1.14 0.26
CA VAL A 761 -22.04 -2.41 0.40
C VAL A 761 -22.94 -2.31 1.62
N VAL A 762 -24.23 -2.52 1.44
CA VAL A 762 -25.24 -2.47 2.52
C VAL A 762 -26.08 -3.73 2.48
N LEU A 763 -25.95 -4.56 3.51
CA LEU A 763 -26.72 -5.80 3.64
C LEU A 763 -28.10 -5.51 4.25
N ASP A 764 -29.16 -5.89 3.57
CA ASP A 764 -30.52 -5.98 4.09
C ASP A 764 -30.83 -7.44 4.43
N ARG A 765 -30.39 -7.87 5.62
CA ARG A 765 -30.55 -9.27 6.07
C ARG A 765 -32.02 -9.71 6.15
N PRO A 766 -32.98 -8.89 6.63
CA PRO A 766 -34.40 -9.27 6.61
C PRO A 766 -34.95 -9.54 5.21
N ARG A 767 -34.48 -8.83 4.18
CA ARG A 767 -34.86 -9.08 2.79
C ARG A 767 -33.98 -10.09 2.08
N GLU A 768 -32.94 -10.59 2.75
CA GLU A 768 -31.91 -11.45 2.17
C GLU A 768 -31.27 -10.83 0.92
N CYS A 769 -31.10 -9.51 0.94
CA CYS A 769 -30.52 -8.75 -0.18
C CYS A 769 -29.30 -7.92 0.22
N VAL A 770 -28.50 -7.53 -0.76
CA VAL A 770 -27.38 -6.61 -0.58
C VAL A 770 -27.40 -5.53 -1.67
N HIS A 771 -27.26 -4.27 -1.24
CA HIS A 771 -27.15 -3.11 -2.10
C HIS A 771 -25.68 -2.76 -2.30
N VAL A 772 -25.26 -2.61 -3.56
CA VAL A 772 -23.86 -2.37 -3.91
C VAL A 772 -23.76 -1.20 -4.88
N LEU A 773 -22.83 -0.29 -4.59
CA LEU A 773 -22.52 0.85 -5.47
C LEU A 773 -21.54 0.40 -6.58
N PRO A 774 -21.63 0.99 -7.78
CA PRO A 774 -20.94 0.52 -9.00
C PRO A 774 -19.41 0.52 -8.90
N GLY A 775 -18.82 1.44 -8.14
CA GLY A 775 -17.37 1.55 -7.94
C GLY A 775 -16.79 0.53 -6.97
N THR A 776 -17.63 -0.30 -6.34
CA THR A 776 -17.17 -1.32 -5.38
C THR A 776 -16.43 -2.41 -6.13
N ASP A 777 -15.14 -2.58 -5.83
CA ASP A 777 -14.32 -3.71 -6.28
C ASP A 777 -14.58 -4.98 -5.46
N PHE A 778 -14.17 -6.14 -5.98
CA PHE A 778 -14.46 -7.42 -5.34
C PHE A 778 -13.72 -7.63 -4.03
N ASP A 779 -12.56 -7.03 -3.81
CA ASP A 779 -11.91 -7.03 -2.49
C ASP A 779 -12.79 -6.36 -1.44
N HIS A 780 -13.36 -5.19 -1.77
CA HIS A 780 -14.28 -4.49 -0.88
C HIS A 780 -15.62 -5.24 -0.74
N PHE A 781 -16.16 -5.79 -1.83
CA PHE A 781 -17.43 -6.52 -1.77
C PHE A 781 -17.30 -7.81 -0.96
N ASN A 782 -16.33 -8.67 -1.29
CA ASN A 782 -16.07 -9.91 -0.57
C ASN A 782 -15.66 -9.63 0.88
N GLY A 783 -14.87 -8.57 1.13
CA GLY A 783 -14.53 -8.13 2.47
C GLY A 783 -15.75 -7.74 3.32
N ALA A 784 -16.73 -7.02 2.75
CA ALA A 784 -17.96 -6.64 3.44
C ALA A 784 -18.89 -7.83 3.73
N MET A 785 -18.82 -8.87 2.89
CA MET A 785 -19.59 -10.10 3.06
C MET A 785 -18.90 -11.11 4.00
N ASN A 786 -17.60 -10.93 4.29
CA ASN A 786 -16.82 -11.89 5.05
C ASN A 786 -17.39 -12.11 6.46
N HIS A 787 -17.44 -13.37 6.89
CA HIS A 787 -18.02 -13.81 8.17
C HIS A 787 -19.50 -13.44 8.42
N THR A 788 -20.23 -12.95 7.42
CA THR A 788 -21.69 -12.68 7.56
C THR A 788 -22.54 -13.94 7.39
N GLY A 789 -21.96 -15.01 6.81
CA GLY A 789 -22.66 -16.22 6.39
C GLY A 789 -23.52 -16.03 5.14
N TRP A 790 -23.43 -14.87 4.48
CA TRP A 790 -24.09 -14.54 3.22
C TRP A 790 -23.07 -14.43 2.09
N HIS A 791 -23.53 -14.67 0.86
CA HIS A 791 -22.70 -14.70 -0.34
C HIS A 791 -23.47 -14.25 -1.58
N VAL A 792 -22.74 -13.59 -2.49
CA VAL A 792 -23.15 -13.27 -3.86
C VAL A 792 -21.96 -13.64 -4.75
N PRO A 793 -22.14 -14.38 -5.86
CA PRO A 793 -21.05 -14.69 -6.76
C PRO A 793 -20.31 -13.42 -7.24
N THR A 794 -18.99 -13.44 -7.16
CA THR A 794 -18.10 -12.41 -7.73
C THR A 794 -17.13 -13.04 -8.72
N GLY A 795 -16.43 -12.20 -9.50
CA GLY A 795 -15.27 -12.64 -10.27
C GLY A 795 -14.10 -13.04 -9.37
N ALA A 796 -13.09 -13.69 -9.97
CA ALA A 796 -11.90 -14.14 -9.24
C ALA A 796 -10.94 -12.99 -8.89
N CYS A 797 -10.79 -11.98 -9.77
CA CYS A 797 -9.84 -10.88 -9.60
C CYS A 797 -10.37 -9.79 -8.66
N GLY A 798 -9.64 -9.50 -7.57
CA GLY A 798 -10.06 -8.55 -6.53
C GLY A 798 -10.33 -7.10 -6.97
N SER A 799 -9.60 -6.58 -7.96
CA SER A 799 -9.70 -5.16 -8.38
C SER A 799 -10.85 -4.85 -9.35
N VAL A 800 -11.52 -5.88 -9.89
CA VAL A 800 -12.65 -5.68 -10.81
C VAL A 800 -13.84 -5.09 -10.05
N CYS A 801 -14.47 -4.06 -10.62
CA CYS A 801 -15.65 -3.44 -10.04
C CYS A 801 -16.95 -4.06 -10.51
N VAL A 802 -17.92 -4.11 -9.60
CA VAL A 802 -19.30 -4.58 -9.82
C VAL A 802 -19.95 -3.89 -11.01
N GLY A 803 -19.70 -2.59 -11.18
CA GLY A 803 -20.22 -1.71 -12.23
C GLY A 803 -20.27 -2.33 -13.62
N GLY A 804 -19.11 -2.59 -14.20
CA GLY A 804 -19.00 -3.16 -15.55
C GLY A 804 -19.30 -4.65 -15.58
N PHE A 805 -18.93 -5.38 -14.53
CA PHE A 805 -18.95 -6.84 -14.51
C PHE A 805 -20.36 -7.42 -14.54
N VAL A 806 -21.27 -6.94 -13.70
CA VAL A 806 -22.65 -7.49 -13.62
C VAL A 806 -23.43 -7.25 -14.91
N GLN A 807 -23.15 -6.15 -15.60
CA GLN A 807 -23.93 -5.76 -16.78
C GLN A 807 -23.65 -6.64 -18.00
N GLY A 808 -22.49 -7.30 -18.05
CA GLY A 808 -22.18 -8.34 -19.04
C GLY A 808 -22.45 -9.77 -18.57
N GLY A 809 -23.01 -9.98 -17.37
CA GLY A 809 -23.32 -11.30 -16.81
C GLY A 809 -22.65 -11.52 -15.45
N GLY A 810 -21.42 -12.03 -15.46
CA GLY A 810 -20.53 -12.08 -14.30
C GLY A 810 -20.23 -13.50 -13.84
N TYR A 811 -19.20 -14.11 -14.44
CA TYR A 811 -18.76 -15.48 -14.15
C TYR A 811 -17.72 -15.53 -13.02
N GLY A 812 -17.80 -16.54 -12.15
CA GLY A 812 -16.79 -16.83 -11.13
C GLY A 812 -16.92 -18.22 -10.52
N TYR A 813 -16.08 -18.52 -9.52
CA TYR A 813 -15.98 -19.87 -8.93
C TYR A 813 -17.28 -20.42 -8.32
N THR A 814 -18.22 -19.57 -7.94
CA THR A 814 -19.49 -20.02 -7.37
C THR A 814 -20.65 -19.93 -8.36
N SER A 815 -20.40 -19.58 -9.63
CA SER A 815 -21.47 -19.40 -10.61
C SER A 815 -22.22 -20.69 -10.94
N ARG A 816 -21.53 -21.84 -10.93
CA ARG A 816 -22.19 -23.15 -11.07
C ARG A 816 -23.13 -23.49 -9.89
N ALA A 817 -22.87 -22.94 -8.71
CA ALA A 817 -23.69 -23.20 -7.52
C ALA A 817 -24.92 -22.28 -7.48
N PHE A 818 -24.76 -21.01 -7.84
CA PHE A 818 -25.79 -19.98 -7.60
C PHE A 818 -26.28 -19.22 -8.85
N GLY A 819 -25.59 -19.33 -9.99
CA GLY A 819 -25.86 -18.58 -11.22
C GLY A 819 -24.76 -17.56 -11.51
N ILE A 820 -24.76 -16.97 -12.71
CA ILE A 820 -23.89 -15.82 -12.97
C ILE A 820 -24.40 -14.61 -12.17
N GLN A 821 -23.53 -13.64 -11.88
CA GLN A 821 -23.86 -12.55 -10.95
C GLN A 821 -25.15 -11.79 -11.34
N SER A 822 -25.40 -11.57 -12.63
CA SER A 822 -26.62 -10.93 -13.13
C SER A 822 -27.90 -11.70 -12.82
N ASP A 823 -27.84 -13.02 -12.67
CA ASP A 823 -29.01 -13.85 -12.36
C ASP A 823 -29.57 -13.55 -10.95
N LEU A 824 -28.71 -13.07 -10.05
CA LEU A 824 -29.06 -12.75 -8.67
C LEU A 824 -29.56 -11.31 -8.49
N VAL A 825 -29.56 -10.49 -9.55
CA VAL A 825 -29.96 -9.10 -9.44
C VAL A 825 -31.47 -8.99 -9.22
N GLU A 826 -31.88 -8.36 -8.12
CA GLU A 826 -33.27 -7.96 -7.87
C GLU A 826 -33.61 -6.67 -8.62
N SER A 827 -32.72 -5.67 -8.57
CA SER A 827 -32.93 -4.38 -9.22
C SER A 827 -31.65 -3.60 -9.50
N PHE A 828 -31.73 -2.69 -10.46
CA PHE A 828 -30.75 -1.64 -10.72
C PHE A 828 -31.37 -0.27 -10.50
N ARG A 829 -30.58 0.69 -10.00
CA ARG A 829 -30.88 2.12 -10.08
C ARG A 829 -30.00 2.74 -11.15
N VAL A 830 -30.60 3.47 -12.09
CA VAL A 830 -29.93 3.87 -13.33
C VAL A 830 -30.21 5.35 -13.62
N ALA A 831 -29.17 6.14 -13.85
CA ALA A 831 -29.30 7.49 -14.41
C ALA A 831 -29.30 7.40 -15.95
N LEU A 832 -30.39 7.85 -16.56
CA LEU A 832 -30.56 7.87 -18.01
C LEU A 832 -29.93 9.14 -18.62
N ALA A 833 -29.71 9.13 -19.94
CA ALA A 833 -29.09 10.24 -20.66
C ALA A 833 -29.80 11.58 -20.42
N ASN A 834 -31.14 11.56 -20.33
CA ASN A 834 -31.98 12.75 -20.08
C ASN A 834 -31.86 13.33 -18.65
N GLY A 835 -31.16 12.64 -17.74
CA GLY A 835 -30.96 13.04 -16.34
C GLY A 835 -32.04 12.53 -15.37
N SER A 836 -32.98 11.70 -15.79
CA SER A 836 -33.89 11.01 -14.87
C SER A 836 -33.21 9.78 -14.26
N ILE A 837 -33.58 9.44 -13.03
CA ILE A 837 -33.18 8.18 -12.39
C ILE A 837 -34.38 7.24 -12.43
N VAL A 838 -34.17 6.01 -12.86
CA VAL A 838 -35.18 4.95 -12.90
C VAL A 838 -34.72 3.73 -12.13
N THR A 839 -35.68 2.94 -11.61
CA THR A 839 -35.40 1.61 -11.09
C THR A 839 -35.72 0.59 -12.17
N ALA A 840 -34.77 -0.28 -12.50
CA ALA A 840 -34.97 -1.42 -13.39
C ALA A 840 -35.09 -2.69 -12.54
N SER A 841 -36.27 -3.28 -12.49
CA SER A 841 -36.60 -4.55 -11.81
C SER A 841 -37.59 -5.35 -12.66
N ALA A 842 -37.99 -6.53 -12.19
CA ALA A 842 -39.03 -7.31 -12.86
C ALA A 842 -40.40 -6.60 -12.88
N GLN A 843 -40.66 -5.68 -11.94
CA GLN A 843 -41.93 -4.96 -11.80
C GLN A 843 -41.89 -3.53 -12.36
N GLU A 844 -40.71 -2.91 -12.42
CA GLU A 844 -40.52 -1.52 -12.85
C GLU A 844 -39.44 -1.45 -13.94
N ASN A 845 -39.78 -0.89 -15.12
CA ASN A 845 -38.89 -0.87 -16.28
C ASN A 845 -38.30 -2.27 -16.67
N PRO A 846 -39.14 -3.31 -16.84
CA PRO A 846 -38.68 -4.69 -17.03
C PRO A 846 -37.82 -4.90 -18.27
N GLY A 847 -38.05 -4.13 -19.35
CA GLY A 847 -37.20 -4.16 -20.53
C GLY A 847 -35.77 -3.70 -20.27
N LEU A 848 -35.59 -2.64 -19.46
CA LEU A 848 -34.27 -2.17 -19.04
C LEU A 848 -33.61 -3.16 -18.08
N TYR A 849 -34.39 -3.75 -17.17
CA TYR A 849 -33.91 -4.76 -16.23
C TYR A 849 -33.40 -6.01 -16.96
N TRP A 850 -34.15 -6.50 -17.94
CA TRP A 850 -33.73 -7.57 -18.83
C TRP A 850 -32.44 -7.23 -19.57
N ALA A 851 -32.38 -6.03 -20.17
CA ALA A 851 -31.25 -5.60 -20.99
C ALA A 851 -29.97 -5.39 -20.17
N MET A 852 -30.06 -4.85 -18.96
CA MET A 852 -28.88 -4.65 -18.10
C MET A 852 -28.33 -5.96 -17.54
N ARG A 853 -29.05 -7.08 -17.62
CA ARG A 853 -28.54 -8.42 -17.29
C ARG A 853 -27.96 -9.07 -18.54
N GLY A 854 -26.77 -8.63 -18.97
CA GLY A 854 -26.04 -9.20 -20.12
C GLY A 854 -25.88 -8.28 -21.33
N GLY A 855 -26.50 -7.10 -21.35
CA GLY A 855 -26.39 -6.11 -22.43
C GLY A 855 -25.13 -5.24 -22.40
N THR A 856 -24.20 -5.51 -21.48
CA THR A 856 -22.94 -4.77 -21.25
C THR A 856 -23.13 -3.33 -20.78
N GLY A 857 -22.24 -2.88 -19.90
CA GLY A 857 -22.27 -1.52 -19.34
C GLY A 857 -22.07 -0.43 -20.38
N GLY A 858 -22.61 0.76 -20.12
CA GLY A 858 -22.44 1.92 -21.00
C GLY A 858 -23.35 1.93 -22.23
N ASN A 859 -24.41 1.11 -22.27
CA ASN A 859 -25.39 1.12 -23.37
C ASN A 859 -26.68 1.90 -23.02
N PHE A 860 -27.20 1.79 -21.80
CA PHE A 860 -28.55 2.29 -21.49
C PHE A 860 -28.58 3.46 -20.50
N GLY A 861 -27.48 3.66 -19.76
CA GLY A 861 -27.42 4.61 -18.67
C GLY A 861 -26.21 4.37 -17.77
N VAL A 862 -26.09 5.22 -16.75
CA VAL A 862 -25.09 5.08 -15.68
C VAL A 862 -25.73 4.31 -14.52
N MET A 863 -25.25 3.10 -14.24
CA MET A 863 -25.69 2.33 -13.09
C MET A 863 -25.21 3.01 -11.81
N LEU A 864 -26.15 3.38 -10.92
CA LEU A 864 -25.88 4.06 -9.66
C LEU A 864 -25.85 3.10 -8.46
N GLN A 865 -26.60 2.00 -8.55
CA GLN A 865 -26.66 0.94 -7.54
C GLN A 865 -27.20 -0.34 -8.18
N VAL A 866 -26.75 -1.49 -7.68
CA VAL A 866 -27.35 -2.80 -7.94
C VAL A 866 -27.77 -3.43 -6.61
N THR A 867 -28.89 -4.14 -6.61
CA THR A 867 -29.37 -4.93 -5.48
C THR A 867 -29.37 -6.40 -5.86
N TYR A 868 -28.73 -7.25 -5.06
CA TYR A 868 -28.67 -8.70 -5.26
C TYR A 868 -29.44 -9.44 -4.19
N HIS A 869 -30.02 -10.58 -4.55
CA HIS A 869 -30.36 -11.62 -3.58
C HIS A 869 -29.08 -12.30 -3.07
N MET A 870 -29.03 -12.58 -1.77
CA MET A 870 -27.92 -13.24 -1.11
C MET A 870 -28.22 -14.72 -0.86
N HIS A 871 -27.19 -15.57 -0.95
CA HIS A 871 -27.28 -16.98 -0.57
C HIS A 871 -26.48 -17.28 0.69
N ARG A 872 -26.89 -18.33 1.41
CA ARG A 872 -26.11 -18.84 2.54
C ARG A 872 -24.88 -19.59 2.05
N LEU A 873 -23.72 -19.18 2.56
CA LEU A 873 -22.45 -19.86 2.32
C LEU A 873 -21.49 -19.55 3.49
N GLU A 874 -21.31 -20.52 4.37
CA GLU A 874 -20.44 -20.35 5.54
C GLU A 874 -18.98 -20.69 5.24
N GLN A 875 -18.77 -21.73 4.42
CA GLN A 875 -17.45 -22.24 4.12
C GLN A 875 -17.36 -22.77 2.69
N VAL A 876 -16.15 -22.72 2.15
CA VAL A 876 -15.75 -23.37 0.90
C VAL A 876 -14.47 -24.17 1.13
N TRP A 877 -14.23 -25.12 0.23
CA TRP A 877 -12.96 -25.83 0.12
C TRP A 877 -12.28 -25.47 -1.19
N ALA A 878 -11.16 -24.74 -1.12
CA ALA A 878 -10.29 -24.41 -2.23
C ALA A 878 -9.32 -25.56 -2.53
N TRP A 879 -9.09 -25.80 -3.82
CA TRP A 879 -8.26 -26.89 -4.31
C TRP A 879 -7.61 -26.55 -5.65
N SER A 880 -6.51 -27.25 -5.94
CA SER A 880 -5.91 -27.25 -7.27
C SER A 880 -5.15 -28.54 -7.53
N ILE A 881 -5.21 -28.99 -8.78
CA ILE A 881 -4.54 -30.20 -9.26
C ILE A 881 -3.69 -29.80 -10.45
N SER A 882 -2.44 -30.23 -10.47
CA SER A 882 -1.57 -30.15 -11.65
C SER A 882 -1.25 -31.53 -12.22
N TRP A 883 -1.01 -31.60 -13.53
CA TRP A 883 -0.53 -32.80 -14.21
C TRP A 883 0.79 -32.51 -14.95
N ASP A 884 1.51 -33.58 -15.26
CA ASP A 884 2.62 -33.51 -16.22
C ASP A 884 2.09 -33.36 -17.66
N ALA A 885 3.00 -33.04 -18.58
CA ALA A 885 2.67 -32.83 -19.99
C ALA A 885 2.12 -34.09 -20.69
N ALA A 886 2.45 -35.29 -20.21
CA ALA A 886 2.01 -36.55 -20.82
C ALA A 886 0.52 -36.83 -20.53
N HIS A 887 0.01 -36.35 -19.40
CA HIS A 887 -1.37 -36.59 -18.96
C HIS A 887 -2.29 -35.38 -19.10
N ALA A 888 -1.77 -34.20 -19.48
CA ALA A 888 -2.57 -32.97 -19.64
C ALA A 888 -3.76 -33.13 -20.61
N ALA A 889 -3.58 -33.77 -21.77
CA ALA A 889 -4.67 -34.02 -22.71
C ALA A 889 -5.72 -35.01 -22.17
N GLU A 890 -5.29 -35.95 -21.31
CA GLU A 890 -6.19 -36.88 -20.62
C GLU A 890 -7.03 -36.17 -19.54
N ALA A 891 -6.42 -35.24 -18.81
CA ALA A 891 -7.13 -34.39 -17.86
C ALA A 891 -8.21 -33.54 -18.56
N LEU A 892 -7.89 -32.90 -19.68
CA LEU A 892 -8.87 -32.15 -20.49
C LEU A 892 -9.99 -33.03 -21.04
N THR A 893 -9.65 -34.23 -21.52
CA THR A 893 -10.64 -35.20 -22.01
C THR A 893 -11.58 -35.64 -20.87
N THR A 894 -11.04 -35.89 -19.68
CA THR A 894 -11.81 -36.27 -18.48
C THR A 894 -12.69 -35.13 -18.01
N LEU A 895 -12.17 -33.90 -17.97
CA LEU A 895 -12.95 -32.70 -17.67
C LEU A 895 -14.13 -32.55 -18.62
N GLN A 896 -13.91 -32.68 -19.92
CA GLN A 896 -14.99 -32.61 -20.91
C GLN A 896 -16.06 -33.67 -20.69
N ALA A 897 -15.65 -34.91 -20.43
CA ALA A 897 -16.58 -36.03 -20.30
C ALA A 897 -17.38 -36.04 -18.98
N ARG A 898 -16.83 -35.45 -17.90
CA ARG A 898 -17.34 -35.62 -16.53
C ARG A 898 -17.61 -34.33 -15.77
N TYR A 899 -17.04 -33.21 -16.21
CA TYR A 899 -16.95 -31.96 -15.45
C TYR A 899 -17.23 -30.70 -16.29
N MET A 900 -17.96 -30.78 -17.39
CA MET A 900 -18.40 -29.57 -18.11
C MET A 900 -19.88 -29.34 -17.86
N ARG A 901 -20.68 -29.24 -18.92
CA ARG A 901 -22.12 -28.96 -18.85
C ARG A 901 -22.89 -29.91 -17.93
N THR A 902 -22.47 -31.16 -17.84
CA THR A 902 -23.05 -32.19 -16.98
C THR A 902 -21.97 -32.98 -16.24
N GLY A 903 -22.39 -33.77 -15.23
CA GLY A 903 -21.53 -34.69 -14.49
C GLY A 903 -20.96 -34.10 -13.19
N ALA A 904 -20.42 -32.89 -13.23
CA ALA A 904 -19.88 -32.25 -12.02
C ALA A 904 -21.00 -31.75 -11.09
N PRO A 905 -20.85 -31.86 -9.75
CA PRO A 905 -21.77 -31.25 -8.80
C PRO A 905 -21.88 -29.74 -8.99
N ASP A 906 -23.08 -29.19 -8.80
CA ASP A 906 -23.32 -27.74 -8.90
C ASP A 906 -22.47 -26.93 -7.92
N ALA A 907 -22.24 -27.48 -6.72
CA ALA A 907 -21.43 -26.87 -5.68
C ALA A 907 -19.94 -26.75 -6.05
N LEU A 908 -19.49 -27.46 -7.10
CA LEU A 908 -18.10 -27.46 -7.55
C LEU A 908 -17.94 -26.43 -8.68
N GLY A 909 -17.11 -25.41 -8.48
CA GLY A 909 -16.71 -24.49 -9.54
C GLY A 909 -15.19 -24.36 -9.63
N TYR A 910 -14.68 -24.27 -10.85
CA TYR A 910 -13.28 -24.47 -11.18
C TYR A 910 -12.99 -23.89 -12.55
N MET A 911 -11.72 -23.63 -12.80
CA MET A 911 -11.18 -23.22 -14.09
C MET A 911 -9.98 -24.11 -14.40
N MET A 912 -9.86 -24.54 -15.66
CA MET A 912 -8.65 -25.19 -16.16
C MET A 912 -7.74 -24.12 -16.74
N ASN A 913 -6.46 -24.13 -16.39
CA ASN A 913 -5.46 -23.16 -16.79
C ASN A 913 -4.30 -23.85 -17.49
N LEU A 914 -3.92 -23.31 -18.64
CA LEU A 914 -2.68 -23.51 -19.36
C LEU A 914 -1.89 -22.22 -19.24
N GLY A 915 -0.71 -22.29 -18.62
CA GLY A 915 0.16 -21.13 -18.41
C GLY A 915 1.62 -21.54 -18.39
N PHE A 916 2.49 -20.64 -17.95
CA PHE A 916 3.90 -20.94 -17.72
C PHE A 916 4.30 -20.58 -16.29
N GLN A 917 5.21 -21.37 -15.72
CA GLN A 917 5.87 -21.09 -14.46
C GLN A 917 7.37 -21.38 -14.59
N GLY A 918 8.23 -20.41 -14.26
CA GLY A 918 9.67 -20.54 -14.49
C GLY A 918 10.03 -20.87 -15.95
N GLY A 919 9.21 -20.40 -16.90
CA GLY A 919 9.33 -20.69 -18.34
C GLY A 919 8.89 -22.10 -18.77
N GLN A 920 8.36 -22.93 -17.87
CA GLN A 920 7.85 -24.26 -18.18
C GLN A 920 6.31 -24.25 -18.27
N PRO A 921 5.70 -24.93 -19.25
CA PRO A 921 4.25 -25.04 -19.33
C PRO A 921 3.66 -25.74 -18.11
N VAL A 922 2.55 -25.19 -17.61
CA VAL A 922 1.77 -25.72 -16.49
C VAL A 922 0.37 -26.08 -16.96
N TYR A 923 -0.13 -27.23 -16.49
CA TYR A 923 -1.47 -27.75 -16.74
C TYR A 923 -2.18 -27.91 -15.40
N MET A 924 -3.05 -26.98 -15.05
CA MET A 924 -3.62 -26.91 -13.71
C MET A 924 -5.12 -26.63 -13.73
N VAL A 925 -5.89 -27.44 -13.01
CA VAL A 925 -7.27 -27.08 -12.63
C VAL A 925 -7.24 -26.52 -11.22
N GLN A 926 -7.91 -25.39 -11.01
CA GLN A 926 -8.09 -24.83 -9.68
C GLN A 926 -9.54 -24.39 -9.48
N GLY A 927 -10.01 -24.44 -8.24
CA GLY A 927 -11.39 -24.08 -7.95
C GLY A 927 -11.76 -24.16 -6.48
N MET A 928 -13.07 -24.09 -6.25
CA MET A 928 -13.68 -24.20 -4.94
C MET A 928 -14.90 -25.11 -4.97
N LEU A 929 -15.11 -25.82 -3.87
CA LEU A 929 -16.38 -26.46 -3.57
C LEU A 929 -17.12 -25.67 -2.48
N CYS A 930 -18.39 -25.34 -2.73
CA CYS A 930 -19.33 -24.84 -1.71
C CYS A 930 -19.73 -25.98 -0.77
N GLY A 931 -18.87 -26.30 0.20
CA GLY A 931 -19.11 -27.41 1.13
C GLY A 931 -17.85 -27.87 1.87
N THR A 932 -17.83 -29.14 2.27
CA THR A 932 -16.72 -29.74 3.03
C THR A 932 -15.64 -30.30 2.11
N ARG A 933 -14.40 -30.35 2.62
CA ARG A 933 -13.26 -31.00 1.98
C ARG A 933 -13.57 -32.43 1.53
N ASP A 934 -14.22 -33.24 2.35
CA ASP A 934 -14.49 -34.65 2.02
C ASP A 934 -15.46 -34.81 0.85
N ALA A 935 -16.49 -33.96 0.77
CA ALA A 935 -17.37 -33.91 -0.39
C ALA A 935 -16.62 -33.46 -1.65
N GLY A 936 -15.68 -32.52 -1.49
CA GLY A 936 -14.82 -32.03 -2.55
C GLY A 936 -13.88 -33.08 -3.11
N LEU A 937 -13.16 -33.80 -2.26
CA LEU A 937 -12.28 -34.90 -2.69
C LEU A 937 -13.04 -36.00 -3.42
N LYS A 938 -14.27 -36.32 -2.99
CA LYS A 938 -15.15 -37.24 -3.73
C LYS A 938 -15.53 -36.68 -5.09
N ALA A 939 -15.84 -35.39 -5.15
CA ALA A 939 -16.23 -34.72 -6.38
C ALA A 939 -15.10 -34.72 -7.42
N ILE A 940 -13.83 -34.55 -7.01
CA ILE A 940 -12.66 -34.52 -7.92
C ILE A 940 -11.93 -35.87 -8.02
N ALA A 941 -12.50 -36.96 -7.50
CA ALA A 941 -11.81 -38.24 -7.39
C ALA A 941 -11.34 -38.79 -8.73
N GLU A 942 -12.13 -38.64 -9.81
CA GLU A 942 -11.72 -39.09 -11.14
C GLU A 942 -10.54 -38.28 -11.70
N LEU A 943 -10.44 -36.98 -11.37
CA LEU A 943 -9.31 -36.15 -11.77
C LEU A 943 -8.02 -36.53 -11.04
N LEU A 944 -8.13 -36.87 -9.75
CA LEU A 944 -7.01 -37.36 -8.93
C LEU A 944 -6.55 -38.77 -9.33
N ALA A 945 -7.42 -39.57 -9.96
CA ALA A 945 -7.09 -40.91 -10.41
C ALA A 945 -6.24 -40.93 -11.69
N ILE A 946 -6.17 -39.81 -12.43
CA ILE A 946 -5.33 -39.67 -13.62
C ILE A 946 -3.86 -39.76 -13.20
N PRO A 947 -3.03 -40.57 -13.87
CA PRO A 947 -1.61 -40.65 -13.54
C PRO A 947 -0.93 -39.28 -13.61
N GLY A 948 0.01 -39.03 -12.69
CA GLY A 948 0.73 -37.76 -12.62
C GLY A 948 -0.04 -36.61 -11.96
N ALA A 949 -1.29 -36.82 -11.51
CA ALA A 949 -2.05 -35.82 -10.76
C ALA A 949 -1.37 -35.47 -9.42
N GLN A 950 -1.20 -34.18 -9.15
CA GLN A 950 -0.68 -33.66 -7.89
C GLN A 950 -1.66 -32.65 -7.30
N LEU A 951 -2.20 -32.96 -6.11
CA LEU A 951 -3.02 -32.01 -5.36
C LEU A 951 -2.10 -30.96 -4.72
N LEU A 952 -2.10 -29.74 -5.27
CA LEU A 952 -1.22 -28.65 -4.83
C LEU A 952 -1.87 -27.79 -3.75
N VAL A 953 -3.19 -27.60 -3.82
CA VAL A 953 -3.96 -26.84 -2.84
C VAL A 953 -5.01 -27.74 -2.21
N ASP A 954 -5.13 -27.63 -0.90
CA ASP A 954 -6.12 -28.32 -0.08
C ASP A 954 -6.43 -27.48 1.17
N ARG A 955 -7.42 -26.58 1.07
CA ARG A 955 -7.69 -25.60 2.12
C ARG A 955 -9.17 -25.28 2.25
N SER A 956 -9.64 -25.08 3.48
CA SER A 956 -10.99 -24.62 3.75
C SER A 956 -10.98 -23.26 4.45
N GLY A 957 -12.00 -22.46 4.17
CA GLY A 957 -12.18 -21.12 4.73
C GLY A 957 -13.48 -20.49 4.24
N THR A 958 -13.65 -19.19 4.47
CA THR A 958 -14.74 -18.43 3.84
C THR A 958 -14.43 -18.21 2.36
N TYR A 959 -15.45 -17.95 1.54
CA TYR A 959 -15.24 -17.63 0.13
C TYR A 959 -14.29 -16.44 -0.08
N PRO A 960 -14.45 -15.29 0.61
CA PRO A 960 -13.51 -14.17 0.49
C PRO A 960 -12.06 -14.56 0.78
N ASP A 961 -11.81 -15.27 1.88
CA ASP A 961 -10.45 -15.67 2.27
C ASP A 961 -9.83 -16.63 1.25
N MET A 962 -10.62 -17.56 0.72
CA MET A 962 -10.14 -18.55 -0.25
C MET A 962 -9.97 -17.98 -1.65
N ASN A 963 -10.82 -17.03 -2.07
CA ASN A 963 -10.67 -16.36 -3.37
C ASN A 963 -9.37 -15.57 -3.41
N LEU A 964 -9.12 -14.76 -2.39
CA LEU A 964 -7.89 -13.98 -2.25
C LEU A 964 -6.66 -14.89 -2.14
N TRP A 965 -6.80 -16.05 -1.48
CA TRP A 965 -5.67 -16.97 -1.31
C TRP A 965 -5.31 -17.70 -2.61
N LEU A 966 -6.30 -18.11 -3.41
CA LEU A 966 -6.09 -18.78 -4.70
C LEU A 966 -5.49 -17.87 -5.77
N GLU A 967 -5.52 -16.55 -5.62
CA GLU A 967 -4.80 -15.64 -6.54
C GLU A 967 -3.27 -15.86 -6.48
N ASP A 968 -2.73 -16.15 -5.29
CA ASP A 968 -1.29 -16.28 -5.06
C ASP A 968 -0.80 -17.74 -4.97
N HIS A 969 -1.71 -18.72 -4.85
CA HIS A 969 -1.37 -20.11 -4.54
C HIS A 969 -2.06 -21.12 -5.47
N PRO A 970 -1.36 -22.18 -5.90
CA PRO A 970 -0.01 -22.59 -5.48
C PRO A 970 1.10 -21.68 -6.06
N TYR A 971 0.77 -20.88 -7.06
CA TYR A 971 1.58 -19.83 -7.66
C TYR A 971 0.69 -18.97 -8.57
N THR A 972 1.16 -17.76 -8.89
CA THR A 972 0.48 -16.82 -9.78
C THR A 972 0.61 -17.24 -11.25
N LEU A 973 -0.47 -17.13 -12.03
CA LEU A 973 -0.46 -17.29 -13.48
C LEU A 973 -1.13 -16.07 -14.13
N PRO A 974 -0.46 -15.36 -15.06
CA PRO A 974 0.89 -15.60 -15.57
C PRO A 974 2.00 -15.34 -14.53
N ASP A 975 3.06 -16.14 -14.57
CA ASP A 975 4.24 -15.98 -13.69
C ASP A 975 5.17 -14.87 -14.20
N GLY A 976 5.66 -14.03 -13.29
CA GLY A 976 6.66 -13.00 -13.59
C GLY A 976 6.22 -11.95 -14.63
N LEU A 977 4.93 -11.63 -14.70
CA LEU A 977 4.39 -10.63 -15.62
C LEU A 977 5.00 -9.23 -15.34
N PRO A 978 5.58 -8.53 -16.34
CA PRO A 978 6.17 -7.21 -16.13
C PRO A 978 5.14 -6.15 -15.71
N GLU A 979 5.58 -5.14 -14.97
CA GLU A 979 4.76 -3.97 -14.71
C GLU A 979 4.40 -3.25 -16.02
N HIS A 980 3.15 -2.77 -16.12
CA HIS A 980 2.64 -2.02 -17.28
C HIS A 980 2.68 -2.76 -18.62
N VAL A 981 2.47 -4.08 -18.61
CA VAL A 981 2.27 -4.87 -19.82
C VAL A 981 0.89 -4.60 -20.44
N ALA A 982 0.81 -4.58 -21.76
CA ALA A 982 -0.46 -4.53 -22.48
C ALA A 982 -1.04 -5.93 -22.65
N GLU A 983 -2.37 -6.03 -22.75
CA GLU A 983 -3.07 -7.31 -22.91
C GLU A 983 -4.12 -7.25 -24.03
N THR A 984 -4.43 -8.41 -24.62
CA THR A 984 -5.65 -8.63 -25.42
C THR A 984 -6.13 -10.05 -25.22
N LYS A 985 -7.46 -10.24 -25.31
CA LYS A 985 -8.12 -11.52 -25.04
C LYS A 985 -9.00 -11.87 -26.21
N ALA A 986 -9.08 -13.15 -26.50
CA ALA A 986 -10.10 -13.72 -27.36
C ALA A 986 -10.75 -14.91 -26.65
N CYS A 987 -12.05 -15.07 -26.82
CA CYS A 987 -12.76 -16.19 -26.23
C CYS A 987 -13.83 -16.74 -27.17
N GLY A 988 -14.37 -17.89 -26.82
CA GLY A 988 -15.56 -18.44 -27.44
C GLY A 988 -16.07 -19.67 -26.72
N TYR A 989 -17.33 -20.02 -26.95
CA TYR A 989 -17.98 -21.10 -26.23
C TYR A 989 -17.88 -22.44 -26.96
N ILE A 990 -17.37 -23.46 -26.25
CA ILE A 990 -17.31 -24.83 -26.74
C ILE A 990 -18.72 -25.43 -26.76
N SER A 991 -19.10 -25.95 -27.91
CA SER A 991 -20.37 -26.66 -28.12
C SER A 991 -20.22 -28.00 -28.84
N THR A 992 -19.05 -28.25 -29.42
CA THR A 992 -18.73 -29.50 -30.11
C THR A 992 -17.63 -30.22 -29.33
N PRO A 993 -17.82 -31.50 -28.95
CA PRO A 993 -16.81 -32.24 -28.19
C PRO A 993 -15.48 -32.37 -28.95
N LEU A 994 -14.37 -32.20 -28.22
CA LEU A 994 -13.01 -32.39 -28.70
C LEU A 994 -12.52 -33.81 -28.39
N SER A 995 -11.76 -34.41 -29.31
CA SER A 995 -11.06 -35.67 -29.05
C SER A 995 -9.79 -35.44 -28.20
N LYS A 996 -9.22 -36.51 -27.62
CA LYS A 996 -7.92 -36.43 -26.91
C LYS A 996 -6.81 -35.88 -27.82
N ALA A 997 -6.84 -36.22 -29.11
CA ALA A 997 -5.88 -35.71 -30.10
C ALA A 997 -6.05 -34.21 -30.34
N ASP A 998 -7.29 -33.69 -30.30
CA ASP A 998 -7.55 -32.26 -30.44
C ASP A 998 -7.02 -31.48 -29.24
N TRP A 999 -7.27 -31.98 -28.02
CA TRP A 999 -6.69 -31.40 -26.80
C TRP A 999 -5.17 -31.41 -26.81
N GLN A 1000 -4.56 -32.49 -27.30
CA GLN A 1000 -3.11 -32.55 -27.47
C GLN A 1000 -2.60 -31.50 -28.46
N ARG A 1001 -3.28 -31.30 -29.60
CA ARG A 1001 -2.93 -30.24 -30.56
C ARG A 1001 -3.02 -28.84 -29.96
N ILE A 1002 -4.04 -28.58 -29.13
CA ILE A 1002 -4.20 -27.30 -28.43
C ILE A 1002 -3.05 -27.06 -27.46
N ILE A 1003 -2.70 -28.06 -26.65
CA ILE A 1003 -1.57 -28.02 -25.73
C ILE A 1003 -0.26 -27.77 -26.49
N ASP A 1004 -0.04 -28.49 -27.58
CA ASP A 1004 1.21 -28.36 -28.35
C ASP A 1004 1.31 -27.00 -29.04
N TYR A 1005 0.20 -26.46 -29.55
CA TYR A 1005 0.16 -25.10 -30.06
C TYR A 1005 0.40 -24.08 -28.93
N PHE A 1006 -0.17 -24.29 -27.75
CA PHE A 1006 0.01 -23.39 -26.61
C PHE A 1006 1.49 -23.19 -26.25
N LYS A 1007 2.27 -24.27 -26.27
CA LYS A 1007 3.73 -24.26 -26.01
C LYS A 1007 4.53 -23.41 -27.00
N THR A 1008 3.97 -23.09 -28.17
CA THR A 1008 4.63 -22.26 -29.19
C THR A 1008 4.48 -20.76 -28.93
N SER A 1009 3.86 -20.36 -27.82
CA SER A 1009 3.66 -18.96 -27.48
C SER A 1009 4.98 -18.17 -27.55
N PRO A 1010 5.01 -16.99 -28.20
CA PRO A 1010 6.24 -16.23 -28.40
C PRO A 1010 6.92 -15.77 -27.09
N ASN A 1011 6.16 -15.67 -25.99
CA ASN A 1011 6.66 -15.34 -24.66
C ASN A 1011 5.96 -16.21 -23.59
N PRO A 1012 6.52 -16.33 -22.36
CA PRO A 1012 5.97 -17.21 -21.33
C PRO A 1012 4.84 -16.55 -20.51
N TRP A 1013 4.16 -15.52 -21.03
CA TRP A 1013 3.10 -14.82 -20.29
C TRP A 1013 1.69 -15.18 -20.74
N SER A 1014 1.53 -15.83 -21.89
CA SER A 1014 0.21 -16.24 -22.36
C SER A 1014 -0.49 -17.16 -21.37
N LEU A 1015 -1.80 -17.02 -21.32
CA LEU A 1015 -2.68 -17.85 -20.51
C LEU A 1015 -3.83 -18.33 -21.39
N ALA A 1016 -4.14 -19.62 -21.34
CA ALA A 1016 -5.38 -20.15 -21.92
C ALA A 1016 -6.16 -20.89 -20.83
N TYR A 1017 -7.45 -20.62 -20.71
CA TYR A 1017 -8.26 -21.21 -19.66
C TYR A 1017 -9.66 -21.58 -20.10
N LEU A 1018 -10.22 -22.57 -19.42
CA LEU A 1018 -11.60 -23.02 -19.58
C LEU A 1018 -12.39 -22.64 -18.34
N GLU A 1019 -13.55 -22.04 -18.57
CA GLU A 1019 -14.58 -21.74 -17.58
C GLU A 1019 -15.78 -22.66 -17.84
N PRO A 1020 -15.91 -23.80 -17.15
CA PRO A 1020 -16.98 -24.76 -17.39
C PRO A 1020 -18.35 -24.21 -16.98
N TYR A 1021 -19.35 -24.51 -17.81
CA TYR A 1021 -20.75 -24.14 -17.59
C TYR A 1021 -21.53 -25.33 -17.01
N GLY A 1022 -22.85 -25.20 -16.82
CA GLY A 1022 -23.67 -26.18 -16.13
C GLY A 1022 -24.26 -25.65 -14.82
N GLY A 1023 -24.79 -26.57 -14.02
CA GLY A 1023 -25.39 -26.27 -12.71
C GLY A 1023 -26.42 -25.15 -12.77
N ALA A 1024 -26.30 -24.18 -11.87
CA ALA A 1024 -27.22 -23.05 -11.74
C ALA A 1024 -27.30 -22.17 -12.98
N ILE A 1025 -26.19 -22.00 -13.71
CA ILE A 1025 -26.15 -21.14 -14.91
C ILE A 1025 -27.18 -21.61 -15.95
N ASN A 1026 -27.34 -22.93 -16.09
CA ASN A 1026 -28.26 -23.58 -17.03
C ASN A 1026 -29.70 -23.65 -16.49
N ARG A 1027 -29.93 -23.44 -15.19
CA ARG A 1027 -31.28 -23.46 -14.61
C ARG A 1027 -32.07 -22.20 -14.90
N TYR A 1028 -31.38 -21.07 -15.02
CA TYR A 1028 -32.01 -19.80 -15.40
C TYR A 1028 -32.40 -19.82 -16.88
N PRO A 1029 -33.64 -19.44 -17.25
CA PRO A 1029 -34.05 -19.37 -18.65
C PRO A 1029 -33.23 -18.38 -19.47
N GLU A 1030 -32.89 -18.74 -20.71
CA GLU A 1030 -32.17 -17.86 -21.64
C GLU A 1030 -32.95 -16.56 -21.90
N ALA A 1031 -34.28 -16.64 -22.00
CA ALA A 1031 -35.15 -15.51 -22.28
C ALA A 1031 -35.23 -14.47 -21.14
N ASP A 1032 -34.82 -14.79 -19.91
CA ASP A 1032 -34.99 -13.91 -18.75
C ASP A 1032 -34.00 -12.74 -18.75
N SER A 1033 -32.93 -12.81 -19.54
CA SER A 1033 -31.85 -11.83 -19.55
C SER A 1033 -31.24 -11.68 -20.93
N ALA A 1034 -30.51 -10.59 -21.18
CA ALA A 1034 -29.70 -10.44 -22.39
C ALA A 1034 -28.45 -11.34 -22.43
N PHE A 1035 -28.10 -12.02 -21.33
CA PHE A 1035 -27.06 -13.04 -21.32
C PHE A 1035 -27.59 -14.37 -21.89
N ILE A 1036 -27.21 -14.67 -23.15
CA ILE A 1036 -27.73 -15.82 -23.89
C ILE A 1036 -26.91 -17.11 -23.70
N HIS A 1037 -25.68 -17.02 -23.18
CA HIS A 1037 -24.72 -18.12 -23.23
C HIS A 1037 -24.89 -19.13 -22.08
N ARG A 1038 -26.05 -19.80 -22.01
CA ARG A 1038 -26.38 -20.69 -20.89
C ARG A 1038 -26.11 -22.17 -21.18
N HIS A 1039 -26.32 -22.62 -22.40
CA HIS A 1039 -26.29 -24.06 -22.75
C HIS A 1039 -25.04 -24.46 -23.54
N VAL A 1040 -23.88 -24.23 -22.94
CA VAL A 1040 -22.56 -24.49 -23.52
C VAL A 1040 -21.74 -25.41 -22.60
N ASP A 1041 -20.66 -26.02 -23.10
CA ASP A 1041 -19.81 -26.88 -22.27
C ASP A 1041 -18.83 -26.07 -21.43
N ALA A 1042 -18.13 -25.11 -22.05
CA ALA A 1042 -17.24 -24.17 -21.37
C ALA A 1042 -17.02 -22.92 -22.23
N ASN A 1043 -16.70 -21.79 -21.59
CA ASN A 1043 -16.05 -20.67 -22.25
C ASN A 1043 -14.54 -20.95 -22.31
N LEU A 1044 -13.96 -20.92 -23.52
CA LEU A 1044 -12.52 -21.02 -23.74
C LEU A 1044 -11.97 -19.62 -23.95
N VAL A 1045 -10.96 -19.24 -23.18
CA VAL A 1045 -10.32 -17.92 -23.27
C VAL A 1045 -8.83 -18.11 -23.52
N ALA A 1046 -8.27 -17.28 -24.39
CA ALA A 1046 -6.84 -17.09 -24.55
C ALA A 1046 -6.51 -15.61 -24.33
N ASP A 1047 -5.49 -15.37 -23.53
CA ASP A 1047 -5.03 -14.07 -23.06
C ASP A 1047 -3.53 -13.95 -23.36
N VAL A 1048 -3.14 -12.86 -23.99
CA VAL A 1048 -1.76 -12.63 -24.43
C VAL A 1048 -1.29 -11.24 -24.03
N PHE A 1049 0.00 -11.15 -23.73
CA PHE A 1049 0.62 -9.97 -23.16
C PHE A 1049 1.84 -9.53 -23.96
N TRP A 1050 2.08 -8.24 -24.05
CA TRP A 1050 3.24 -7.67 -24.74
C TRP A 1050 3.72 -6.35 -24.12
N THR A 1051 4.98 -6.04 -24.36
CA THR A 1051 5.65 -4.84 -23.86
C THR A 1051 5.92 -3.79 -24.94
N ASP A 1052 5.95 -4.20 -26.22
CA ASP A 1052 6.17 -3.32 -27.38
C ASP A 1052 5.37 -3.77 -28.61
N ASP A 1053 5.31 -2.92 -29.64
CA ASP A 1053 4.52 -3.18 -30.86
C ASP A 1053 5.04 -4.35 -31.72
N THR A 1054 6.32 -4.70 -31.63
CA THR A 1054 6.88 -5.85 -32.36
C THR A 1054 6.49 -7.17 -31.69
N GLU A 1055 6.52 -7.21 -30.36
CA GLU A 1055 5.97 -8.30 -29.58
C GLU A 1055 4.45 -8.39 -29.76
N ARG A 1056 3.74 -7.26 -29.73
CA ARG A 1056 2.29 -7.20 -30.01
C ARG A 1056 1.92 -7.95 -31.28
N ALA A 1057 2.55 -7.62 -32.40
CA ALA A 1057 2.22 -8.24 -33.69
C ALA A 1057 2.43 -9.76 -33.67
N ARG A 1058 3.48 -10.25 -32.98
CA ARG A 1058 3.74 -11.70 -32.83
C ARG A 1058 2.71 -12.37 -31.92
N MET A 1059 2.34 -11.72 -30.82
CA MET A 1059 1.37 -12.25 -29.86
C MET A 1059 -0.04 -12.26 -30.43
N GLU A 1060 -0.47 -11.20 -31.12
CA GLU A 1060 -1.76 -11.14 -31.81
C GLU A 1060 -1.83 -12.19 -32.93
N ALA A 1061 -0.77 -12.35 -33.73
CA ALA A 1061 -0.72 -13.38 -34.77
C ALA A 1061 -0.79 -14.82 -34.19
N TRP A 1062 -0.12 -15.04 -33.05
CA TRP A 1062 -0.21 -16.32 -32.34
C TRP A 1062 -1.62 -16.54 -31.77
N LEU A 1063 -2.24 -15.51 -31.19
CA LEU A 1063 -3.62 -15.57 -30.67
C LEU A 1063 -4.61 -15.91 -31.78
N ASP A 1064 -4.48 -15.28 -32.94
CA ASP A 1064 -5.33 -15.57 -34.10
C ASP A 1064 -5.16 -17.02 -34.57
N GLY A 1065 -3.93 -17.53 -34.58
CA GLY A 1065 -3.65 -18.93 -34.87
C GLY A 1065 -4.22 -19.90 -33.84
N PHE A 1066 -4.14 -19.58 -32.54
CA PHE A 1066 -4.78 -20.34 -31.47
C PHE A 1066 -6.30 -20.37 -31.65
N MET A 1067 -6.93 -19.21 -31.89
CA MET A 1067 -8.38 -19.12 -32.10
C MET A 1067 -8.83 -19.84 -33.37
N ASN A 1068 -8.03 -19.83 -34.44
CA ASN A 1068 -8.31 -20.60 -35.65
C ASN A 1068 -8.23 -22.12 -35.44
N LEU A 1069 -7.32 -22.59 -34.58
CA LEU A 1069 -7.20 -24.00 -34.22
C LEU A 1069 -8.46 -24.51 -33.49
N VAL A 1070 -9.01 -23.69 -32.58
CA VAL A 1070 -10.17 -24.09 -31.76
C VAL A 1070 -11.52 -23.76 -32.38
N ARG A 1071 -11.56 -22.86 -33.37
CA ARG A 1071 -12.78 -22.42 -34.08
C ARG A 1071 -13.76 -23.54 -34.46
N PRO A 1072 -13.34 -24.71 -34.98
CA PRO A 1072 -14.27 -25.79 -35.34
C PRO A 1072 -15.11 -26.34 -34.19
N PHE A 1073 -14.67 -26.10 -32.95
CA PHE A 1073 -15.34 -26.60 -31.73
C PHE A 1073 -16.22 -25.55 -31.04
N LEU A 1074 -16.12 -24.29 -31.49
CA LEU A 1074 -16.84 -23.16 -30.93
C LEU A 1074 -18.19 -22.94 -31.63
N ASN A 1075 -19.17 -22.38 -30.93
CA ASN A 1075 -20.48 -22.05 -31.50
C ASN A 1075 -20.55 -20.69 -32.23
N GLY A 1076 -19.45 -19.95 -32.31
CA GLY A 1076 -19.39 -18.62 -32.92
C GLY A 1076 -19.82 -17.46 -31.99
N HIS A 1077 -20.24 -17.73 -30.77
CA HIS A 1077 -20.55 -16.73 -29.76
C HIS A 1077 -19.35 -16.44 -28.83
N VAL A 1078 -19.33 -15.26 -28.23
CA VAL A 1078 -18.21 -14.71 -27.44
C VAL A 1078 -18.74 -14.13 -26.14
N TYR A 1079 -18.00 -14.25 -25.04
CA TYR A 1079 -18.39 -13.65 -23.77
C TYR A 1079 -18.18 -12.13 -23.78
N GLN A 1080 -19.27 -11.37 -23.62
CA GLN A 1080 -19.29 -9.91 -23.76
C GLN A 1080 -18.47 -9.11 -22.72
N ASN A 1081 -18.06 -9.74 -21.60
CA ASN A 1081 -17.13 -9.13 -20.63
C ASN A 1081 -15.65 -9.33 -21.00
N TYR A 1082 -15.35 -10.14 -22.02
CA TYR A 1082 -14.02 -10.23 -22.64
C TYR A 1082 -14.08 -9.65 -24.05
N PRO A 1083 -14.36 -8.33 -24.19
CA PRO A 1083 -14.50 -7.74 -25.50
C PRO A 1083 -13.19 -7.76 -26.29
N ASP A 1084 -13.29 -8.12 -27.57
CA ASP A 1084 -12.23 -7.96 -28.57
C ASP A 1084 -12.62 -6.82 -29.51
N ALA A 1085 -11.88 -5.71 -29.47
CA ALA A 1085 -12.13 -4.55 -30.33
C ALA A 1085 -12.04 -4.84 -31.84
N ARG A 1086 -11.46 -5.99 -32.23
CA ARG A 1086 -11.33 -6.44 -33.62
C ARG A 1086 -12.55 -7.24 -34.10
N LEU A 1087 -13.46 -7.61 -33.19
CA LEU A 1087 -14.66 -8.38 -33.52
C LEU A 1087 -15.69 -7.50 -34.26
N GLU A 1088 -15.81 -7.69 -35.57
CA GLU A 1088 -16.72 -6.91 -36.42
C GLU A 1088 -18.20 -7.28 -36.20
N ASP A 1089 -18.50 -8.58 -36.09
CA ASP A 1089 -19.87 -9.10 -35.88
C ASP A 1089 -20.21 -9.28 -34.39
N PHE A 1090 -19.80 -8.30 -33.57
CA PHE A 1090 -19.99 -8.36 -32.11
C PHE A 1090 -21.46 -8.48 -31.71
N ALA A 1091 -22.38 -7.92 -32.51
CA ALA A 1091 -23.81 -7.94 -32.23
C ALA A 1091 -24.36 -9.38 -32.20
N HIS A 1092 -24.05 -10.17 -33.23
CA HIS A 1092 -24.44 -11.57 -33.28
C HIS A 1092 -23.63 -12.40 -32.27
N ALA A 1093 -22.33 -12.16 -32.15
CA ALA A 1093 -21.45 -12.94 -31.28
C ALA A 1093 -21.81 -12.82 -29.78
N TYR A 1094 -22.18 -11.63 -29.29
CA TYR A 1094 -22.54 -11.41 -27.89
C TYR A 1094 -24.00 -11.70 -27.58
N TRP A 1095 -24.92 -11.36 -28.48
CA TRP A 1095 -26.35 -11.36 -28.15
C TRP A 1095 -27.21 -12.17 -29.10
N GLY A 1096 -26.70 -12.55 -30.28
CA GLY A 1096 -27.41 -13.39 -31.24
C GLY A 1096 -28.88 -12.97 -31.42
N PRO A 1097 -29.85 -13.87 -31.15
CA PRO A 1097 -31.29 -13.55 -31.26
C PRO A 1097 -31.81 -12.45 -30.31
N ALA A 1098 -31.10 -12.13 -29.22
CA ALA A 1098 -31.50 -11.08 -28.28
C ALA A 1098 -31.17 -9.66 -28.79
N TYR A 1099 -30.33 -9.50 -29.82
CA TYR A 1099 -29.89 -8.19 -30.27
C TYR A 1099 -31.03 -7.25 -30.71
N PRO A 1100 -32.03 -7.66 -31.50
CA PRO A 1100 -33.15 -6.78 -31.88
C PRO A 1100 -33.92 -6.23 -30.67
N GLN A 1101 -34.13 -7.05 -29.63
CA GLN A 1101 -34.78 -6.62 -28.39
C GLN A 1101 -33.93 -5.59 -27.64
N LEU A 1102 -32.60 -5.79 -27.62
CA LEU A 1102 -31.67 -4.80 -27.06
C LEU A 1102 -31.73 -3.46 -27.81
N GLN A 1103 -31.86 -3.48 -29.15
CA GLN A 1103 -32.03 -2.25 -29.93
C GLN A 1103 -33.35 -1.54 -29.61
N HIS A 1104 -34.43 -2.30 -29.40
CA HIS A 1104 -35.71 -1.74 -28.97
C HIS A 1104 -35.61 -1.06 -27.60
N VAL A 1105 -34.98 -1.72 -26.62
CA VAL A 1105 -34.72 -1.15 -25.30
C VAL A 1105 -33.80 0.08 -25.40
N LYS A 1106 -32.76 0.03 -26.23
CA LYS A 1106 -31.86 1.16 -26.51
C LYS A 1106 -32.65 2.36 -27.03
N ALA A 1107 -33.54 2.17 -28.01
CA ALA A 1107 -34.40 3.23 -28.52
C ALA A 1107 -35.35 3.80 -27.47
N GLN A 1108 -35.79 2.99 -26.50
CA GLN A 1108 -36.67 3.45 -25.42
C GLN A 1108 -35.95 4.30 -24.37
N TYR A 1109 -34.75 3.88 -23.92
CA TYR A 1109 -34.07 4.50 -22.77
C TYR A 1109 -32.92 5.45 -23.17
N ASP A 1110 -32.39 5.33 -24.38
CA ASP A 1110 -31.38 6.22 -24.96
C ASP A 1110 -31.63 6.45 -26.47
N PRO A 1111 -32.77 7.09 -26.83
CA PRO A 1111 -33.16 7.33 -28.22
C PRO A 1111 -32.17 8.22 -29.01
N GLY A 1112 -31.34 9.00 -28.30
CA GLY A 1112 -30.33 9.85 -28.91
C GLY A 1112 -28.99 9.16 -29.15
N ASN A 1113 -28.87 7.88 -28.78
CA ASN A 1113 -27.60 7.14 -28.76
C ASN A 1113 -26.49 7.89 -28.02
N PHE A 1114 -26.85 8.53 -26.90
CA PHE A 1114 -25.95 9.33 -26.09
C PHE A 1114 -24.78 8.51 -25.56
N PHE A 1115 -25.08 7.31 -25.05
CA PHE A 1115 -24.06 6.36 -24.63
C PHE A 1115 -23.66 5.47 -25.80
N HIS A 1116 -22.50 5.72 -26.39
CA HIS A 1116 -22.01 4.94 -27.52
C HIS A 1116 -20.50 4.73 -27.45
N PHE A 1117 -20.04 3.63 -28.03
CA PHE A 1117 -18.64 3.25 -28.21
C PHE A 1117 -18.55 2.26 -29.38
N GLN A 1118 -17.35 1.78 -29.72
CA GLN A 1118 -17.13 0.98 -30.93
C GLN A 1118 -18.10 -0.24 -31.05
N GLN A 1119 -18.34 -0.94 -29.93
CA GLN A 1119 -19.21 -2.11 -29.85
C GLN A 1119 -20.49 -1.86 -29.01
N SER A 1120 -20.96 -0.61 -28.94
CA SER A 1120 -22.24 -0.31 -28.30
C SER A 1120 -23.42 -0.77 -29.16
N ILE A 1121 -24.52 -1.13 -28.52
CA ILE A 1121 -25.79 -1.47 -29.16
C ILE A 1121 -26.27 -0.27 -29.97
N ARG A 1122 -26.51 -0.49 -31.27
CA ARG A 1122 -26.98 0.56 -32.18
C ARG A 1122 -28.49 0.70 -32.08
N LEU A 1123 -29.01 1.91 -32.33
CA LEU A 1123 -30.44 2.10 -32.56
C LEU A 1123 -30.92 1.22 -33.73
N PRO A 1124 -32.21 0.83 -33.76
CA PRO A 1124 -32.78 0.12 -34.89
C PRO A 1124 -32.52 0.88 -36.19
N GLY A 1125 -32.13 0.17 -37.26
CA GLY A 1125 -32.03 0.78 -38.58
C GLY A 1125 -33.42 1.27 -39.06
N PRO A 1126 -33.45 2.29 -39.94
CA PRO A 1126 -34.69 2.73 -40.57
C PRO A 1126 -35.37 1.65 -41.41
#